data_AF-A0AAE0NHY7-F1
#
_entry.id   AF-A0AAE0NHY7-F1
#
_cell.length_a   1.000
_cell.length_b   1.000
_cell.length_c   1.000
_cell.angle_alpha   90.00
_cell.angle_beta   90.00
_cell.angle_gamma   90.00
#
_symmetry.space_group_name_H-M   'P 1'
#
loop_
_entity.id
_entity.type
_entity.pdbx_description
1 polymer ?
#
loop_
_entity_poly.entity_id
_entity_poly.type
_entity_poly.pdbx_seq_one_letter_code
_entity_poly.pdbx_strand_id
1 'polypeptide(L)'
;MVAWKCVVPLLGSISILSCHAAKLEQAPSLASGATVIPQAYMVEFEDGYNIESFYDDLEAQDVKFSPRLNITYSLFKGCSFELDKASSAESTTRQIGKMPMVKRFWPITSTRAFDPPSEADETITASSFQSFLARRQSTNDTYPPHRMTQVNRLQAAGITGKGIKVAVIDSGVDYTHPALGGCFGTGCLVGYGYNFFGRPSTADPIDCNGHGSHVAGIIAARPNPFGFTGAAPGVTIGAYRASTCSGSISDDFIVAAFNRAFDDGSNIINLSSVSPFDWPEHPVSVAVQRIVARGVPCIASMGNDGRKGLWSSGSPAVGHGVSAIANFINEETPHIHSFASYSVDSNSSAPDTFTWQPGTPPFPDVALPVKLITFNEACDELPADDLSGFIVLVRESPEPVSQWCHIRSKLAKIFQKGGLYVMVHSLTDTTDIVVSGSVETTIQGVGTVSAAQGDEWLSLMNSGHSVILHMVNSGTAPQVIYAPKNAATGGLVHEHSSWGLTWELDVKPQFGGPGQNILSTYMVSKGSYKVLSGTSMSAPFVTAVYALLAEARGTLDPATLQNLLAATAKPNVWYDASAGQAHDILAPVSQQGAGLVQAYDAAFTKTLLSVSSLAFNDSDHHVSNISFSIKNTGDQVVTYHLGHVKAATVYSSAHSYIPDPAAFEFQDVPGQFQPGLETADAWATLGFSTENVVLAAGSSAIVTVTPTPPAGLDAGRLPVYSGYIAINASSGESLSLPYAGVAGSMYNAPVLNFNSTSHYLAHWDRLMGEGDPALPANVTFTVPRPIGEPNDESYPERDVPLPSATFYRSLGSRYVRLDIIPLEVNGELETTEVLGVRIAGSAERYPQFFLPGRGGEEAPFTGMLADGRVVPEGRYRHMMRALKVFGDQENPADYDVLTTPPFILKYQA
;
A
#
# COMPACT_ATOMS: atom_id res chain seq x y z
N MET A 1 -52.26 10.50 -1.76
CA MET A 1 -52.29 11.98 -1.85
C MET A 1 -52.08 12.55 -0.46
N VAL A 2 -51.35 13.67 -0.35
CA VAL A 2 -50.84 14.36 0.86
C VAL A 2 -49.57 13.71 1.44
N ALA A 3 -48.35 14.07 1.00
CA ALA A 3 -47.53 15.28 1.24
C ALA A 3 -46.88 15.34 2.63
N TRP A 4 -45.60 14.93 2.73
CA TRP A 4 -44.67 15.31 3.80
C TRP A 4 -43.40 15.90 3.17
N LYS A 5 -43.17 17.19 3.44
CA LYS A 5 -41.98 17.95 3.04
C LYS A 5 -40.87 17.70 4.07
N CYS A 6 -39.74 17.11 3.65
CA CYS A 6 -38.49 17.23 4.38
C CYS A 6 -37.80 18.53 3.97
N VAL A 7 -37.65 19.44 4.93
CA VAL A 7 -36.86 20.68 4.80
C VAL A 7 -35.42 20.33 5.16
N VAL A 8 -34.54 20.35 4.16
CA VAL A 8 -33.09 20.29 4.31
C VAL A 8 -32.60 21.72 4.61
N PRO A 9 -31.84 21.98 5.69
CA PRO A 9 -31.09 23.22 5.78
C PRO A 9 -29.82 23.07 4.93
N LEU A 10 -29.82 23.75 3.78
CA LEU A 10 -28.63 24.07 2.99
C LEU A 10 -27.63 24.85 3.85
N LEU A 11 -26.56 24.20 4.31
CA LEU A 11 -25.28 24.82 4.65
C LEU A 11 -24.18 23.79 4.37
N GLY A 12 -24.00 23.52 3.07
CA GLY A 12 -22.77 22.94 2.55
C GLY A 12 -22.02 24.05 1.86
N SER A 13 -20.82 24.36 2.32
CA SER A 13 -19.79 24.99 1.51
C SER A 13 -19.46 24.00 0.39
N ILE A 14 -20.31 24.00 -0.64
CA ILE A 14 -19.93 23.46 -1.94
C ILE A 14 -18.92 24.48 -2.45
N SER A 15 -17.63 24.21 -2.21
CA SER A 15 -16.60 24.70 -3.11
C SER A 15 -16.95 24.11 -4.47
N ILE A 16 -17.74 24.85 -5.25
CA ILE A 16 -17.87 24.61 -6.68
C ILE A 16 -16.52 25.04 -7.27
N LEU A 17 -15.48 24.23 -7.05
CA LEU A 17 -14.50 24.03 -8.10
C LEU A 17 -15.30 23.32 -9.19
N SER A 18 -15.78 24.11 -10.15
CA SER A 18 -16.19 23.58 -11.43
C SER A 18 -14.99 22.78 -11.93
N CYS A 19 -15.05 21.46 -11.76
CA CYS A 19 -14.13 20.53 -12.39
C CYS A 19 -14.44 20.65 -13.89
N HIS A 20 -13.86 21.66 -14.54
CA HIS A 20 -13.61 21.61 -15.97
C HIS A 20 -12.58 20.51 -16.13
N ALA A 21 -13.05 19.26 -16.10
CA ALA A 21 -12.29 18.15 -16.63
C ALA A 21 -12.17 18.45 -18.13
N ALA A 22 -11.06 19.10 -18.50
CA ALA A 22 -10.70 19.24 -19.89
C ALA A 22 -10.73 17.86 -20.53
N LYS A 23 -11.27 17.79 -21.76
CA LYS A 23 -11.23 16.58 -22.56
C LYS A 23 -9.73 16.23 -22.71
N LEU A 24 -9.29 15.09 -22.15
CA LEU A 24 -7.90 14.66 -22.27
C LEU A 24 -7.62 14.39 -23.75
N GLU A 25 -6.88 15.30 -24.39
CA GLU A 25 -6.61 15.24 -25.83
C GLU A 25 -5.67 14.08 -26.23
N GLN A 26 -5.04 13.39 -25.27
CA GLN A 26 -4.04 12.33 -25.42
C GLN A 26 -4.20 11.31 -24.28
N ALA A 27 -3.85 10.03 -24.53
CA ALA A 27 -3.61 9.10 -23.42
C ALA A 27 -2.41 9.59 -22.61
N PRO A 28 -2.54 9.73 -21.28
CA PRO A 28 -1.40 9.84 -20.39
C PRO A 28 -0.31 8.80 -20.68
N SER A 29 0.94 9.14 -20.44
CA SER A 29 1.91 8.16 -19.94
C SER A 29 1.95 8.23 -18.41
N LEU A 30 2.36 7.17 -17.72
CA LEU A 30 2.43 7.14 -16.25
C LEU A 30 3.84 6.68 -15.84
N ALA A 31 4.41 7.22 -14.76
CA ALA A 31 5.80 6.94 -14.37
C ALA A 31 5.99 5.73 -13.44
N SER A 32 7.25 5.45 -13.13
CA SER A 32 7.75 4.23 -12.50
C SER A 32 7.25 4.03 -11.07
N GLY A 33 6.82 2.79 -10.80
CA GLY A 33 6.17 2.32 -9.58
C GLY A 33 5.01 1.38 -9.92
N ALA A 34 4.23 1.76 -10.93
CA ALA A 34 3.38 0.86 -11.71
C ALA A 34 3.99 0.69 -13.10
N THR A 35 3.98 -0.52 -13.65
CA THR A 35 4.44 -0.75 -15.01
C THR A 35 3.31 -0.40 -15.96
N VAL A 36 3.44 0.69 -16.72
CA VAL A 36 2.56 0.95 -17.87
C VAL A 36 2.59 -0.29 -18.75
N ILE A 37 1.43 -0.90 -18.98
CA ILE A 37 1.34 -2.04 -19.88
C ILE A 37 1.50 -1.47 -21.30
N PRO A 38 2.58 -1.82 -22.03
CA PRO A 38 2.82 -1.24 -23.34
C PRO A 38 1.62 -1.46 -24.26
N GLN A 39 1.25 -0.41 -25.00
CA GLN A 39 0.19 -0.45 -26.02
C GLN A 39 -1.22 -0.72 -25.48
N ALA A 40 -1.42 -0.84 -24.16
CA ALA A 40 -2.72 -1.11 -23.55
C ALA A 40 -3.40 0.17 -23.05
N TYR A 41 -4.67 0.33 -23.42
CA TYR A 41 -5.46 1.52 -23.09
C TYR A 41 -6.87 1.18 -22.63
N MET A 42 -7.48 2.07 -21.85
CA MET A 42 -8.85 2.03 -21.38
C MET A 42 -9.60 3.30 -21.80
N VAL A 43 -10.85 3.14 -22.24
CA VAL A 43 -11.74 4.23 -22.66
C VAL A 43 -13.00 4.21 -21.82
N GLU A 44 -13.46 5.39 -21.37
CA GLU A 44 -14.83 5.64 -20.94
C GLU A 44 -15.59 6.32 -22.09
N PHE A 45 -16.80 5.83 -22.39
CA PHE A 45 -17.64 6.36 -23.45
C PHE A 45 -18.55 7.48 -22.97
N GLU A 46 -18.89 8.39 -23.88
CA GLU A 46 -20.01 9.33 -23.70
C GLU A 46 -21.35 8.60 -23.69
N ASP A 47 -22.38 9.23 -23.11
CA ASP A 47 -23.71 8.64 -23.05
C ASP A 47 -24.29 8.41 -24.46
N GLY A 48 -24.78 7.19 -24.70
CA GLY A 48 -25.39 6.78 -25.98
C GLY A 48 -24.47 6.02 -26.94
N TYR A 49 -23.18 5.94 -26.65
CA TYR A 49 -22.21 5.15 -27.42
C TYR A 49 -21.97 3.76 -26.79
N ASN A 50 -21.49 2.82 -27.59
CA ASN A 50 -21.19 1.45 -27.19
C ASN A 50 -19.86 0.94 -27.78
N ILE A 51 -19.41 -0.22 -27.29
CA ILE A 51 -18.15 -0.83 -27.70
C ILE A 51 -18.12 -1.20 -29.19
N GLU A 52 -19.26 -1.64 -29.76
CA GLU A 52 -19.33 -2.00 -31.18
C GLU A 52 -19.05 -0.78 -32.07
N SER A 53 -19.71 0.35 -31.81
CA SER A 53 -19.49 1.60 -32.56
C SER A 53 -18.05 2.11 -32.44
N PHE A 54 -17.40 1.90 -31.30
CA PHE A 54 -16.02 2.30 -31.09
C PHE A 54 -15.05 1.43 -31.90
N TYR A 55 -15.23 0.12 -31.89
CA TYR A 55 -14.40 -0.80 -32.66
C TYR A 55 -14.60 -0.64 -34.17
N ASP A 56 -15.83 -0.41 -34.64
CA ASP A 56 -16.12 -0.09 -36.04
C ASP A 56 -15.35 1.18 -36.49
N ASP A 57 -15.31 2.22 -35.65
CA ASP A 57 -14.58 3.47 -35.93
C ASP A 57 -13.06 3.28 -35.95
N LEU A 58 -12.51 2.41 -35.08
CA LEU A 58 -11.08 2.06 -35.10
C LEU A 58 -10.71 1.29 -36.38
N GLU A 59 -11.51 0.29 -36.74
CA GLU A 59 -11.30 -0.51 -37.97
C GLU A 59 -11.41 0.38 -39.22
N ALA A 60 -12.37 1.30 -39.26
CA ALA A 60 -12.54 2.26 -40.35
C ALA A 60 -11.33 3.21 -40.52
N GLN A 61 -10.55 3.42 -39.45
CA GLN A 61 -9.32 4.21 -39.44
C GLN A 61 -8.05 3.37 -39.63
N ASP A 62 -8.19 2.08 -40.00
CA ASP A 62 -7.10 1.11 -40.16
C ASP A 62 -6.25 0.93 -38.89
N VAL A 63 -6.81 1.23 -37.72
CA VAL A 63 -6.17 1.00 -36.42
C VAL A 63 -6.28 -0.48 -36.09
N LYS A 64 -5.15 -1.17 -35.96
CA LYS A 64 -5.09 -2.57 -35.54
C LYS A 64 -5.05 -2.67 -34.02
N PHE A 65 -5.95 -3.47 -33.46
CA PHE A 65 -6.08 -3.61 -32.02
C PHE A 65 -6.58 -5.01 -31.64
N SER A 66 -6.34 -5.37 -30.38
CA SER A 66 -6.83 -6.58 -29.72
C SER A 66 -7.65 -6.21 -28.48
N PRO A 67 -8.95 -6.59 -28.40
CA PRO A 67 -9.77 -6.33 -27.22
C PRO A 67 -9.23 -7.00 -25.95
N ARG A 68 -9.13 -6.27 -24.83
CA ARG A 68 -8.72 -6.77 -23.51
C ARG A 68 -9.90 -7.03 -22.56
N LEU A 69 -10.78 -6.06 -22.35
CA LEU A 69 -11.98 -6.22 -21.52
C LEU A 69 -13.14 -5.39 -22.08
N ASN A 70 -14.34 -5.96 -22.04
CA ASN A 70 -15.58 -5.19 -22.16
C ASN A 70 -15.99 -4.72 -20.76
N ILE A 71 -15.99 -3.40 -20.54
CA ILE A 71 -16.23 -2.77 -19.23
C ILE A 71 -17.56 -2.02 -19.30
N THR A 72 -18.63 -2.74 -19.60
CA THR A 72 -19.98 -2.18 -19.71
C THR A 72 -20.81 -2.58 -18.50
N TYR A 73 -20.89 -1.66 -17.54
CA TYR A 73 -21.60 -1.79 -16.27
C TYR A 73 -22.50 -0.59 -16.00
N SER A 74 -23.30 -0.63 -14.93
CA SER A 74 -24.28 0.42 -14.65
C SER A 74 -23.67 1.81 -14.37
N LEU A 75 -22.46 1.87 -13.78
CA LEU A 75 -21.78 3.12 -13.40
C LEU A 75 -20.54 3.47 -14.24
N PHE A 76 -20.15 2.58 -15.16
CA PHE A 76 -19.03 2.76 -16.07
C PHE A 76 -19.32 2.05 -17.39
N LYS A 77 -19.23 2.78 -18.51
CA LYS A 77 -19.40 2.24 -19.85
C LYS A 77 -18.13 2.49 -20.63
N GLY A 78 -17.48 1.42 -21.06
CA GLY A 78 -16.17 1.51 -21.68
C GLY A 78 -15.61 0.17 -22.13
N CYS A 79 -14.35 0.19 -22.52
CA CYS A 79 -13.58 -1.01 -22.83
C CYS A 79 -12.09 -0.79 -22.59
N SER A 80 -11.33 -1.88 -22.51
CA SER A 80 -9.88 -1.86 -22.68
C SER A 80 -9.44 -2.66 -23.90
N PHE A 81 -8.33 -2.26 -24.50
CA PHE A 81 -7.75 -2.86 -25.70
C PHE A 81 -6.24 -2.65 -25.75
N GLU A 82 -5.56 -3.48 -26.53
CA GLU A 82 -4.16 -3.31 -26.91
C GLU A 82 -4.11 -2.85 -28.36
N LEU A 83 -3.32 -1.83 -28.66
CA LEU A 83 -2.99 -1.49 -30.04
C LEU A 83 -1.87 -2.40 -30.52
N ASP A 84 -1.90 -2.83 -31.78
CA ASP A 84 -0.74 -3.51 -32.36
C ASP A 84 0.43 -2.52 -32.46
N LYS A 85 1.67 -3.03 -32.47
CA LYS A 85 2.88 -2.19 -32.50
C LYS A 85 2.82 -1.08 -33.57
N ALA A 86 2.39 -1.41 -34.79
CA ALA A 86 2.27 -0.46 -35.91
C ALA A 86 1.11 0.55 -35.79
N SER A 87 0.16 0.31 -34.90
CA SER A 87 -0.96 1.21 -34.59
C SER A 87 -0.83 1.87 -33.24
N SER A 88 0.19 1.50 -32.45
CA SER A 88 0.45 2.01 -31.11
C SER A 88 1.17 3.36 -31.06
N ALA A 89 1.46 3.94 -32.24
CA ALA A 89 1.99 5.30 -32.37
C ALA A 89 1.15 6.31 -31.57
N GLU A 90 1.82 7.27 -30.94
CA GLU A 90 1.13 8.30 -30.16
C GLU A 90 0.19 9.17 -31.01
N SER A 91 0.49 9.33 -32.29
CA SER A 91 -0.41 10.00 -33.24
C SER A 91 -1.79 9.32 -33.30
N THR A 92 -1.82 7.99 -33.29
CA THR A 92 -3.04 7.17 -33.25
C THR A 92 -3.76 7.31 -31.91
N THR A 93 -3.05 7.23 -30.78
CA THR A 93 -3.67 7.32 -29.45
C THR A 93 -4.29 8.71 -29.20
N ARG A 94 -3.67 9.78 -29.73
CA ARG A 94 -4.23 11.13 -29.75
C ARG A 94 -5.50 11.25 -30.59
N GLN A 95 -5.53 10.61 -31.77
CA GLN A 95 -6.73 10.57 -32.61
C GLN A 95 -7.88 9.87 -31.87
N ILE A 96 -7.60 8.75 -31.22
CA ILE A 96 -8.58 8.01 -30.40
C ILE A 96 -9.12 8.89 -29.27
N GLY A 97 -8.25 9.53 -28.49
CA GLY A 97 -8.66 10.41 -27.39
C GLY A 97 -9.58 11.57 -27.80
N LYS A 98 -9.50 12.02 -29.07
CA LYS A 98 -10.30 13.13 -29.60
C LYS A 98 -11.65 12.70 -30.20
N MET A 99 -11.91 11.41 -30.33
CA MET A 99 -13.15 10.92 -30.92
C MET A 99 -14.39 11.46 -30.16
N PRO A 100 -15.49 11.81 -30.86
CA PRO A 100 -16.69 12.34 -30.21
C PRO A 100 -17.28 11.43 -29.14
N MET A 101 -17.16 10.11 -29.33
CA MET A 101 -17.65 9.09 -28.40
C MET A 101 -16.77 8.85 -27.17
N VAL A 102 -15.51 9.32 -27.20
CA VAL A 102 -14.56 9.13 -26.11
C VAL A 102 -14.74 10.25 -25.10
N LYS A 103 -15.20 9.87 -23.90
CA LYS A 103 -15.34 10.77 -22.75
C LYS A 103 -14.01 10.92 -22.02
N ARG A 104 -13.33 9.79 -21.80
CA ARG A 104 -11.99 9.74 -21.18
C ARG A 104 -11.18 8.58 -21.76
N PHE A 105 -9.87 8.76 -21.79
CA PHE A 105 -8.92 7.81 -22.37
C PHE A 105 -7.66 7.76 -21.51
N TRP A 106 -7.25 6.56 -21.12
CA TRP A 106 -6.13 6.35 -20.22
C TRP A 106 -5.23 5.22 -20.72
N PRO A 107 -3.90 5.30 -20.51
CA PRO A 107 -3.06 4.11 -20.53
C PRO A 107 -3.48 3.18 -19.39
N ILE A 108 -3.18 1.90 -19.53
CA ILE A 108 -3.36 0.95 -18.44
C ILE A 108 -2.05 0.75 -17.72
N THR A 109 -2.08 0.83 -16.39
CA THR A 109 -0.97 0.39 -15.57
C THR A 109 -1.24 -0.96 -14.94
N SER A 110 -0.16 -1.66 -14.65
CA SER A 110 -0.16 -2.81 -13.77
C SER A 110 0.68 -2.50 -12.55
N THR A 111 0.18 -2.91 -11.40
CA THR A 111 0.91 -2.89 -10.14
C THR A 111 1.12 -4.32 -9.68
N ARG A 112 2.22 -4.55 -8.96
CA ARG A 112 2.36 -5.78 -8.20
C ARG A 112 1.48 -5.62 -6.98
N ALA A 113 0.37 -6.35 -6.96
CA ALA A 113 -0.61 -6.29 -5.90
C ALA A 113 -0.03 -6.72 -4.54
N PHE A 114 0.98 -7.60 -4.56
CA PHE A 114 1.58 -8.22 -3.39
C PHE A 114 3.11 -8.20 -3.51
N ASP A 115 3.75 -7.19 -2.95
CA ASP A 115 5.05 -7.39 -2.33
C ASP A 115 4.76 -7.62 -0.84
N PRO A 116 4.80 -8.87 -0.34
CA PRO A 116 4.76 -9.05 1.10
C PRO A 116 5.95 -8.28 1.68
N PRO A 117 5.76 -7.40 2.68
CA PRO A 117 6.90 -6.93 3.44
C PRO A 117 7.70 -8.16 3.89
N SER A 118 9.03 -8.06 3.81
CA SER A 118 10.01 -9.14 3.89
C SER A 118 10.08 -9.88 5.25
N GLU A 119 8.98 -9.98 5.97
CA GLU A 119 8.87 -10.66 7.25
C GLU A 119 8.14 -12.00 7.06
N ALA A 120 8.91 -13.07 7.29
CA ALA A 120 8.47 -14.44 7.58
C ALA A 120 7.18 -14.95 6.88
N ASP A 121 7.30 -15.34 5.61
CA ASP A 121 6.27 -16.11 4.92
C ASP A 121 6.16 -17.55 5.49
N GLU A 122 5.13 -17.85 6.28
CA GLU A 122 4.99 -19.16 6.94
C GLU A 122 3.71 -19.91 6.55
N THR A 123 3.79 -21.15 6.05
CA THR A 123 2.63 -21.96 5.60
C THR A 123 2.55 -23.34 6.28
N ILE A 124 1.34 -23.93 6.43
CA ILE A 124 1.10 -24.99 7.45
C ILE A 124 0.43 -26.31 7.01
N THR A 125 -0.71 -26.44 6.34
CA THR A 125 -1.53 -27.68 6.13
C THR A 125 -2.29 -28.14 7.36
N ALA A 126 -3.60 -28.37 7.18
CA ALA A 126 -4.49 -28.80 8.27
C ALA A 126 -4.27 -30.25 8.74
N SER A 127 -3.58 -31.09 7.96
CA SER A 127 -3.40 -32.53 8.25
C SER A 127 -2.38 -32.83 9.34
N SER A 128 -1.41 -31.94 9.61
CA SER A 128 -0.35 -32.12 10.61
C SER A 128 -0.84 -32.06 12.06
N PHE A 129 -2.06 -31.57 12.29
CA PHE A 129 -2.57 -31.23 13.63
C PHE A 129 -3.64 -32.19 14.18
N GLN A 130 -3.99 -33.27 13.46
CA GLN A 130 -5.08 -34.17 13.88
C GLN A 130 -4.81 -34.93 15.20
N SER A 131 -3.57 -34.97 15.69
CA SER A 131 -3.18 -35.70 16.90
C SER A 131 -3.34 -34.93 18.23
N PHE A 132 -3.69 -33.64 18.23
CA PHE A 132 -3.81 -32.81 19.45
C PHE A 132 -5.18 -32.15 19.66
N LEU A 133 -6.23 -32.61 18.97
CA LEU A 133 -7.59 -32.06 19.10
C LEU A 133 -8.30 -32.47 20.41
N ALA A 134 -7.79 -32.00 21.55
CA ALA A 134 -8.57 -31.88 22.76
C ALA A 134 -9.32 -30.53 22.76
N ARG A 135 -10.57 -30.57 22.28
CA ARG A 135 -11.66 -29.61 22.57
C ARG A 135 -11.22 -28.19 23.00
N ARG A 136 -11.02 -27.28 22.04
CA ARG A 136 -11.31 -25.85 22.23
C ARG A 136 -12.48 -25.43 21.35
N GLN A 137 -13.67 -25.98 21.62
CA GLN A 137 -14.90 -25.20 21.44
C GLN A 137 -15.01 -24.21 22.61
N SER A 138 -14.03 -23.32 22.73
CA SER A 138 -14.13 -22.18 23.65
C SER A 138 -15.12 -21.20 23.03
N THR A 139 -16.22 -20.92 23.71
CA THR A 139 -17.19 -19.90 23.33
C THR A 139 -16.67 -18.47 23.51
N ASN A 140 -15.50 -18.30 24.13
CA ASN A 140 -14.83 -17.01 24.21
C ASN A 140 -13.81 -16.92 23.08
N ASP A 141 -14.10 -16.05 22.11
CA ASP A 141 -13.16 -15.61 21.10
C ASP A 141 -11.98 -14.89 21.76
N THR A 142 -10.82 -15.54 21.70
CA THR A 142 -9.57 -15.03 22.24
C THR A 142 -8.64 -14.54 21.14
N TYR A 143 -9.10 -14.39 19.89
CA TYR A 143 -8.19 -14.00 18.81
C TYR A 143 -7.74 -12.54 18.99
N PRO A 144 -6.42 -12.24 19.11
CA PRO A 144 -5.96 -10.91 19.51
C PRO A 144 -6.44 -9.75 18.61
N PRO A 145 -6.48 -9.89 17.26
CA PRO A 145 -7.08 -8.89 16.38
C PRO A 145 -8.54 -8.56 16.74
N HIS A 146 -9.32 -9.55 17.18
CA HIS A 146 -10.69 -9.33 17.62
C HIS A 146 -10.78 -8.65 19.00
N ARG A 147 -9.88 -8.99 19.94
CA ARG A 147 -9.88 -8.41 21.28
C ARG A 147 -9.50 -6.94 21.27
N MET A 148 -8.40 -6.58 20.57
CA MET A 148 -7.88 -5.22 20.54
C MET A 148 -8.83 -4.22 19.84
N THR A 149 -9.76 -4.73 19.03
CA THR A 149 -10.78 -3.95 18.30
C THR A 149 -12.20 -4.19 18.79
N GLN A 150 -12.38 -4.97 19.86
CA GLN A 150 -13.69 -5.29 20.47
C GLN A 150 -14.67 -6.09 19.59
N VAL A 151 -14.21 -6.67 18.47
CA VAL A 151 -15.02 -7.56 17.62
C VAL A 151 -15.53 -8.77 18.38
N ASN A 152 -14.71 -9.32 19.28
CA ASN A 152 -15.08 -10.45 20.14
C ASN A 152 -16.35 -10.18 20.96
N ARG A 153 -16.58 -8.92 21.39
CA ARG A 153 -17.80 -8.51 22.11
C ARG A 153 -19.04 -8.51 21.23
N LEU A 154 -18.91 -8.15 19.95
CA LEU A 154 -20.00 -8.18 18.97
C LEU A 154 -20.38 -9.62 18.62
N GLN A 155 -19.40 -10.48 18.37
CA GLN A 155 -19.64 -11.89 18.11
C GLN A 155 -20.29 -12.60 19.30
N ALA A 156 -19.85 -12.30 20.53
CA ALA A 156 -20.49 -12.80 21.75
C ALA A 156 -21.94 -12.33 21.91
N ALA A 157 -22.30 -11.17 21.34
CA ALA A 157 -23.67 -10.66 21.27
C ALA A 157 -24.48 -11.23 20.09
N GLY A 158 -23.90 -12.14 19.29
CA GLY A 158 -24.56 -12.78 18.14
C GLY A 158 -24.52 -11.95 16.84
N ILE A 159 -23.80 -10.82 16.83
CA ILE A 159 -23.62 -9.98 15.64
C ILE A 159 -22.43 -10.53 14.86
N THR A 160 -22.67 -10.98 13.64
CA THR A 160 -21.71 -11.77 12.84
C THR A 160 -21.56 -11.29 11.40
N GLY A 161 -22.24 -10.21 11.01
CA GLY A 161 -22.36 -9.73 9.64
C GLY A 161 -23.48 -10.43 8.87
N LYS A 162 -24.45 -11.03 9.58
CA LYS A 162 -25.47 -11.90 8.98
C LYS A 162 -26.29 -11.13 7.94
N GLY A 163 -26.39 -11.71 6.74
CA GLY A 163 -27.18 -11.15 5.64
C GLY A 163 -26.48 -10.04 4.85
N ILE A 164 -25.24 -9.69 5.22
CA ILE A 164 -24.41 -8.74 4.48
C ILE A 164 -23.58 -9.49 3.43
N LYS A 165 -23.57 -8.96 2.20
CA LYS A 165 -22.74 -9.44 1.10
C LYS A 165 -21.47 -8.60 0.98
N VAL A 166 -20.31 -9.23 1.05
CA VAL A 166 -19.00 -8.57 0.97
C VAL A 166 -18.26 -9.06 -0.28
N ALA A 167 -17.89 -8.15 -1.18
CA ALA A 167 -17.02 -8.47 -2.31
C ALA A 167 -15.55 -8.38 -1.91
N VAL A 168 -14.77 -9.37 -2.32
CA VAL A 168 -13.31 -9.40 -2.21
C VAL A 168 -12.74 -9.35 -3.63
N ILE A 169 -12.14 -8.22 -3.98
CA ILE A 169 -11.40 -8.04 -5.24
C ILE A 169 -9.93 -8.31 -4.95
N ASP A 170 -9.42 -9.44 -5.45
CA ASP A 170 -8.09 -9.94 -5.12
C ASP A 170 -7.61 -11.00 -6.14
N SER A 171 -6.74 -11.92 -5.74
CA SER A 171 -6.26 -13.05 -6.54
C SER A 171 -7.24 -14.21 -6.72
N GLY A 172 -8.47 -14.05 -6.22
CA GLY A 172 -9.48 -15.10 -6.11
C GLY A 172 -9.61 -15.61 -4.67
N VAL A 173 -10.49 -16.59 -4.45
CA VAL A 173 -10.68 -17.22 -3.13
C VAL A 173 -10.70 -18.73 -3.30
N ASP A 174 -9.84 -19.44 -2.56
CA ASP A 174 -9.88 -20.89 -2.48
C ASP A 174 -11.07 -21.34 -1.62
N TYR A 175 -12.25 -21.29 -2.22
CA TYR A 175 -13.50 -21.70 -1.58
C TYR A 175 -13.54 -23.19 -1.23
N THR A 176 -12.61 -24.01 -1.71
CA THR A 176 -12.48 -25.42 -1.32
C THR A 176 -11.90 -25.56 0.09
N HIS A 177 -11.28 -24.49 0.61
CA HIS A 177 -10.76 -24.45 1.96
C HIS A 177 -11.89 -24.66 3.00
N PRO A 178 -11.77 -25.63 3.94
CA PRO A 178 -12.84 -25.94 4.89
C PRO A 178 -13.28 -24.76 5.77
N ALA A 179 -12.34 -23.92 6.20
CA ALA A 179 -12.66 -22.71 6.96
C ALA A 179 -13.35 -21.64 6.09
N LEU A 180 -13.26 -21.72 4.76
CA LEU A 180 -13.99 -20.86 3.82
C LEU A 180 -15.28 -21.51 3.30
N GLY A 181 -15.74 -22.58 3.95
CA GLY A 181 -17.01 -23.24 3.68
C GLY A 181 -16.93 -24.46 2.78
N GLY A 182 -15.81 -24.68 2.06
CA GLY A 182 -15.59 -25.87 1.25
C GLY A 182 -16.45 -25.98 -0.02
N CYS A 183 -17.11 -24.90 -0.45
CA CYS A 183 -17.96 -24.87 -1.64
C CYS A 183 -18.11 -23.46 -2.23
N PHE A 184 -18.52 -23.39 -3.50
CA PHE A 184 -18.81 -22.14 -4.23
C PHE A 184 -20.26 -22.11 -4.74
N GLY A 185 -20.89 -20.95 -4.67
CA GLY A 185 -22.22 -20.69 -5.22
C GLY A 185 -23.31 -20.52 -4.16
N THR A 186 -24.57 -20.45 -4.61
CA THR A 186 -25.72 -20.18 -3.73
C THR A 186 -25.77 -21.09 -2.50
N GLY A 187 -25.79 -20.50 -1.30
CA GLY A 187 -25.82 -21.23 -0.03
C GLY A 187 -24.44 -21.53 0.57
N CYS A 188 -23.35 -21.30 -0.16
CA CYS A 188 -21.99 -21.36 0.34
C CYS A 188 -21.57 -20.03 1.00
N LEU A 189 -20.47 -20.07 1.77
CA LEU A 189 -19.86 -18.84 2.30
C LEU A 189 -19.37 -17.97 1.14
N VAL A 190 -18.62 -18.56 0.21
CA VAL A 190 -18.28 -17.92 -1.07
C VAL A 190 -19.44 -18.14 -2.03
N GLY A 191 -20.39 -17.20 -2.03
CA GLY A 191 -21.71 -17.39 -2.63
C GLY A 191 -21.82 -17.02 -4.11
N TYR A 192 -20.93 -16.15 -4.58
CA TYR A 192 -20.92 -15.60 -5.94
C TYR A 192 -19.53 -15.06 -6.26
N GLY A 193 -19.30 -14.65 -7.50
CA GLY A 193 -17.99 -14.14 -7.91
C GLY A 193 -17.77 -14.20 -9.41
N TYR A 194 -16.59 -13.74 -9.83
CA TYR A 194 -16.18 -13.76 -11.22
C TYR A 194 -14.65 -13.85 -11.34
N ASN A 195 -14.20 -14.56 -12.36
CA ASN A 195 -12.80 -14.61 -12.76
C ASN A 195 -12.59 -13.79 -14.04
N PHE A 196 -11.73 -12.78 -13.97
CA PHE A 196 -11.44 -11.96 -15.13
C PHE A 196 -10.36 -12.57 -16.06
N PHE A 197 -9.76 -13.72 -15.70
CA PHE A 197 -8.69 -14.38 -16.46
C PHE A 197 -9.11 -15.71 -17.10
N GLY A 198 -8.41 -16.07 -18.19
CA GLY A 198 -8.73 -17.22 -19.04
C GLY A 198 -9.75 -16.83 -20.11
N ARG A 199 -9.57 -17.24 -21.37
CA ARG A 199 -10.52 -16.98 -22.46
C ARG A 199 -10.94 -18.29 -23.13
N PRO A 200 -12.25 -18.63 -23.16
CA PRO A 200 -13.33 -17.95 -22.41
C PRO A 200 -13.10 -18.11 -20.89
N SER A 201 -13.45 -17.08 -20.12
CA SER A 201 -13.31 -17.14 -18.66
C SER A 201 -14.12 -18.30 -18.12
N THR A 202 -13.51 -19.11 -17.24
CA THR A 202 -14.20 -20.22 -16.58
C THR A 202 -15.25 -19.75 -15.57
N ALA A 203 -15.42 -18.43 -15.38
CA ALA A 203 -16.18 -17.76 -14.32
C ALA A 203 -15.74 -18.10 -12.88
N ASP A 204 -15.03 -19.21 -12.69
CA ASP A 204 -14.55 -19.76 -11.43
C ASP A 204 -13.48 -18.86 -10.79
N PRO A 205 -13.81 -18.15 -9.68
CA PRO A 205 -12.91 -17.20 -9.02
C PRO A 205 -11.94 -17.87 -8.05
N ILE A 206 -11.61 -19.15 -8.27
CA ILE A 206 -10.65 -19.89 -7.46
C ILE A 206 -9.32 -19.13 -7.38
N ASP A 207 -8.76 -19.06 -6.18
CA ASP A 207 -7.45 -18.43 -5.97
C ASP A 207 -6.34 -19.25 -6.62
N CYS A 208 -5.32 -18.56 -7.13
CA CYS A 208 -4.09 -19.17 -7.63
C CYS A 208 -2.81 -18.54 -7.06
N ASN A 209 -2.94 -17.50 -6.24
CA ASN A 209 -1.83 -16.85 -5.56
C ASN A 209 -1.80 -17.23 -4.08
N GLY A 210 -2.91 -17.06 -3.36
CA GLY A 210 -3.06 -17.31 -1.94
C GLY A 210 -3.50 -16.09 -1.13
N HIS A 211 -3.16 -14.89 -1.60
CA HIS A 211 -3.48 -13.64 -0.92
C HIS A 211 -4.99 -13.43 -0.73
N GLY A 212 -5.79 -13.60 -1.78
CA GLY A 212 -7.25 -13.42 -1.69
C GLY A 212 -7.93 -14.43 -0.77
N SER A 213 -7.40 -15.65 -0.65
CA SER A 213 -7.84 -16.62 0.37
C SER A 213 -7.50 -16.18 1.79
N HIS A 214 -6.38 -15.49 2.00
CA HIS A 214 -6.00 -14.91 3.30
C HIS A 214 -6.92 -13.76 3.70
N VAL A 215 -7.15 -12.84 2.76
CA VAL A 215 -8.12 -11.75 2.87
C VAL A 215 -9.52 -12.27 3.21
N ALA A 216 -10.01 -13.29 2.51
CA ALA A 216 -11.32 -13.90 2.77
C ALA A 216 -11.42 -14.52 4.17
N GLY A 217 -10.33 -15.12 4.67
CA GLY A 217 -10.28 -15.70 6.01
C GLY A 217 -10.38 -14.67 7.12
N ILE A 218 -9.73 -13.51 6.96
CA ILE A 218 -9.82 -12.39 7.91
C ILE A 218 -11.26 -11.93 8.04
N ILE A 219 -12.00 -11.91 6.93
CA ILE A 219 -13.41 -11.51 6.92
C ILE A 219 -14.28 -12.58 7.56
N ALA A 220 -14.21 -13.84 7.10
CA ALA A 220 -15.27 -14.80 7.38
C ALA A 220 -14.83 -16.25 7.62
N ALA A 221 -13.56 -16.51 8.01
CA ALA A 221 -13.15 -17.86 8.35
C ALA A 221 -14.08 -18.47 9.43
N ARG A 222 -14.54 -19.69 9.17
CA ARG A 222 -15.30 -20.51 10.11
C ARG A 222 -14.37 -21.12 11.18
N PRO A 223 -14.93 -21.61 12.30
CA PRO A 223 -14.13 -22.30 13.31
C PRO A 223 -13.24 -23.38 12.71
N ASN A 224 -11.96 -23.36 13.07
CA ASN A 224 -10.94 -24.17 12.44
C ASN A 224 -9.91 -24.70 13.48
N PRO A 225 -9.01 -25.62 13.09
CA PRO A 225 -8.06 -26.25 14.01
C PRO A 225 -7.11 -25.28 14.74
N PHE A 226 -6.89 -24.07 14.21
CA PHE A 226 -6.02 -23.05 14.81
C PHE A 226 -6.75 -22.12 15.78
N GLY A 227 -8.05 -22.34 16.02
CA GLY A 227 -8.79 -21.67 17.08
C GLY A 227 -9.13 -20.20 16.82
N PHE A 228 -9.04 -19.73 15.57
CA PHE A 228 -9.50 -18.40 15.16
C PHE A 228 -10.75 -18.49 14.27
N THR A 229 -11.42 -17.36 14.08
CA THR A 229 -12.48 -17.16 13.07
C THR A 229 -12.25 -15.83 12.36
N GLY A 230 -12.95 -15.56 11.27
CA GLY A 230 -12.98 -14.22 10.69
C GLY A 230 -13.79 -13.25 11.57
N ALA A 231 -13.60 -11.96 11.36
CA ALA A 231 -14.26 -10.93 12.17
C ALA A 231 -15.79 -10.89 11.96
N ALA A 232 -16.28 -11.23 10.77
CA ALA A 232 -17.70 -11.29 10.41
C ALA A 232 -18.05 -12.63 9.73
N PRO A 233 -18.10 -13.75 10.49
CA PRO A 233 -18.26 -15.10 9.93
C PRO A 233 -19.66 -15.38 9.34
N GLY A 234 -20.63 -14.47 9.53
CA GLY A 234 -22.01 -14.57 9.05
C GLY A 234 -22.27 -13.92 7.68
N VAL A 235 -21.28 -13.27 7.08
CA VAL A 235 -21.43 -12.64 5.75
C VAL A 235 -21.51 -13.67 4.63
N THR A 236 -21.88 -13.22 3.43
CA THR A 236 -21.64 -13.95 2.17
C THR A 236 -20.52 -13.26 1.38
N ILE A 237 -19.47 -14.00 1.02
CA ILE A 237 -18.35 -13.51 0.23
C ILE A 237 -18.68 -13.61 -1.26
N GLY A 238 -18.44 -12.51 -1.98
CA GLY A 238 -18.31 -12.46 -3.44
C GLY A 238 -16.84 -12.46 -3.84
N ALA A 239 -16.36 -13.50 -4.53
CA ALA A 239 -14.94 -13.61 -4.91
C ALA A 239 -14.70 -13.06 -6.32
N TYR A 240 -13.90 -12.00 -6.44
CA TYR A 240 -13.56 -11.37 -7.72
C TYR A 240 -12.06 -11.49 -7.98
N ARG A 241 -11.68 -12.48 -8.82
CA ARG A 241 -10.29 -12.68 -9.20
C ARG A 241 -9.89 -11.67 -10.27
N ALA A 242 -9.23 -10.60 -9.83
CA ALA A 242 -8.77 -9.48 -10.65
C ALA A 242 -7.24 -9.39 -10.76
N SER A 243 -6.48 -10.19 -9.98
CA SER A 243 -5.03 -10.33 -10.16
C SER A 243 -4.61 -11.64 -10.85
N THR A 244 -3.44 -11.60 -11.48
CA THR A 244 -2.74 -12.78 -11.99
C THR A 244 -2.25 -13.66 -10.84
N CYS A 245 -1.79 -14.88 -11.15
CA CYS A 245 -1.22 -15.79 -10.15
C CYS A 245 0.14 -15.32 -9.61
N SER A 246 0.86 -14.48 -10.38
CA SER A 246 2.07 -13.78 -9.91
C SER A 246 1.74 -12.60 -8.98
N GLY A 247 0.46 -12.28 -8.80
CA GLY A 247 0.02 -11.19 -7.95
C GLY A 247 0.05 -9.84 -8.63
N SER A 248 -0.04 -9.75 -9.95
CA SER A 248 -0.11 -8.47 -10.67
C SER A 248 -1.57 -8.13 -10.98
N ILE A 249 -1.94 -6.87 -10.81
CA ILE A 249 -3.30 -6.37 -11.11
C ILE A 249 -3.20 -5.10 -11.95
N SER A 250 -4.15 -4.90 -12.87
CA SER A 250 -4.17 -3.72 -13.75
C SER A 250 -5.44 -2.90 -13.59
N ASP A 251 -5.35 -1.60 -13.89
CA ASP A 251 -6.41 -0.62 -13.64
C ASP A 251 -7.75 -1.02 -14.26
N ASP A 252 -7.74 -1.54 -15.49
CA ASP A 252 -8.94 -1.98 -16.21
C ASP A 252 -9.62 -3.16 -15.51
N PHE A 253 -8.85 -4.09 -14.95
CA PHE A 253 -9.37 -5.19 -14.14
C PHE A 253 -9.93 -4.71 -12.80
N ILE A 254 -9.31 -3.72 -12.15
CA ILE A 254 -9.83 -3.14 -10.90
C ILE A 254 -11.16 -2.43 -11.17
N VAL A 255 -11.21 -1.55 -12.18
CA VAL A 255 -12.43 -0.83 -12.58
C VAL A 255 -13.55 -1.81 -12.91
N ALA A 256 -13.26 -2.85 -13.69
CA ALA A 256 -14.25 -3.87 -14.04
C ALA A 256 -14.74 -4.67 -12.81
N ALA A 257 -13.83 -5.07 -11.92
CA ALA A 257 -14.17 -5.85 -10.72
C ALA A 257 -15.06 -5.07 -9.74
N PHE A 258 -14.75 -3.79 -9.49
CA PHE A 258 -15.57 -2.93 -8.63
C PHE A 258 -16.98 -2.74 -9.19
N ASN A 259 -17.08 -2.41 -10.48
CA ASN A 259 -18.38 -2.22 -11.13
C ASN A 259 -19.18 -3.53 -11.20
N ARG A 260 -18.52 -4.67 -11.45
CA ARG A 260 -19.17 -5.98 -11.43
C ARG A 260 -19.69 -6.33 -10.03
N ALA A 261 -18.89 -6.13 -9.00
CA ALA A 261 -19.30 -6.38 -7.61
C ALA A 261 -20.50 -5.52 -7.21
N PHE A 262 -20.51 -4.25 -7.62
CA PHE A 262 -21.66 -3.37 -7.44
C PHE A 262 -22.92 -3.91 -8.16
N ASP A 263 -22.81 -4.28 -9.43
CA ASP A 263 -23.94 -4.78 -10.23
C ASP A 263 -24.45 -6.16 -9.75
N ASP A 264 -23.58 -7.01 -9.21
CA ASP A 264 -23.95 -8.29 -8.58
C ASP A 264 -24.61 -8.09 -7.18
N GLY A 265 -24.68 -6.84 -6.70
CA GLY A 265 -25.40 -6.45 -5.49
C GLY A 265 -24.62 -6.68 -4.20
N SER A 266 -23.30 -6.55 -4.21
CA SER A 266 -22.49 -6.51 -2.99
C SER A 266 -22.86 -5.31 -2.13
N ASN A 267 -22.95 -5.51 -0.81
CA ASN A 267 -23.26 -4.44 0.14
C ASN A 267 -22.02 -3.64 0.53
N ILE A 268 -20.84 -4.28 0.51
CA ILE A 268 -19.55 -3.70 0.85
C ILE A 268 -18.52 -4.29 -0.12
N ILE A 269 -17.54 -3.50 -0.58
CA ILE A 269 -16.49 -3.95 -1.51
C ILE A 269 -15.11 -3.67 -0.91
N ASN A 270 -14.27 -4.69 -0.84
CA ASN A 270 -12.89 -4.63 -0.37
C ASN A 270 -11.90 -4.76 -1.53
N LEU A 271 -10.88 -3.91 -1.53
CA LEU A 271 -9.65 -4.10 -2.30
C LEU A 271 -8.44 -4.02 -1.36
N SER A 272 -7.68 -5.11 -1.27
CA SER A 272 -6.48 -5.23 -0.44
C SER A 272 -5.19 -4.96 -1.23
N SER A 273 -5.27 -4.07 -2.21
CA SER A 273 -4.17 -3.66 -3.09
C SER A 273 -4.33 -2.18 -3.41
N VAL A 274 -3.24 -1.53 -3.79
CA VAL A 274 -3.21 -0.11 -4.10
C VAL A 274 -2.28 0.12 -5.29
N SER A 275 -2.65 1.06 -6.15
CA SER A 275 -1.75 1.60 -7.15
C SER A 275 -1.03 2.82 -6.59
N PRO A 276 0.28 3.02 -6.86
CA PRO A 276 1.07 4.12 -6.28
C PRO A 276 0.66 5.51 -6.82
N PHE A 277 -0.49 5.62 -7.49
CA PHE A 277 -1.03 6.89 -7.94
C PHE A 277 -1.94 7.50 -6.86
N ASP A 278 -1.49 8.60 -6.31
CA ASP A 278 -2.03 9.21 -5.09
C ASP A 278 -3.09 10.30 -5.37
N TRP A 279 -3.65 10.30 -6.57
CA TRP A 279 -4.57 11.33 -7.03
C TRP A 279 -6.02 10.81 -7.10
N PRO A 280 -7.01 11.53 -6.54
CA PRO A 280 -8.41 11.12 -6.60
C PRO A 280 -8.97 11.10 -8.04
N GLU A 281 -8.35 11.82 -8.97
CA GLU A 281 -8.72 11.83 -10.39
C GLU A 281 -8.24 10.59 -11.17
N HIS A 282 -7.41 9.75 -10.56
CA HIS A 282 -6.97 8.49 -11.16
C HIS A 282 -8.20 7.63 -11.55
N PRO A 283 -8.23 6.96 -12.74
CA PRO A 283 -9.41 6.26 -13.24
C PRO A 283 -10.02 5.26 -12.24
N VAL A 284 -9.17 4.57 -11.48
CA VAL A 284 -9.61 3.62 -10.45
C VAL A 284 -10.32 4.36 -9.30
N SER A 285 -9.72 5.42 -8.73
CA SER A 285 -10.36 6.27 -7.70
C SER A 285 -11.71 6.83 -8.16
N VAL A 286 -11.77 7.35 -9.40
CA VAL A 286 -12.99 7.90 -10.00
C VAL A 286 -14.10 6.85 -10.12
N ALA A 287 -13.76 5.62 -10.53
CA ALA A 287 -14.74 4.54 -10.60
C ALA A 287 -15.28 4.16 -9.22
N VAL A 288 -14.38 4.03 -8.23
CA VAL A 288 -14.74 3.61 -6.86
C VAL A 288 -15.55 4.67 -6.12
N GLN A 289 -15.20 5.96 -6.22
CA GLN A 289 -15.98 7.02 -5.56
C GLN A 289 -17.41 7.13 -6.11
N ARG A 290 -17.65 6.78 -7.39
CA ARG A 290 -19.02 6.71 -7.96
C ARG A 290 -19.84 5.61 -7.28
N ILE A 291 -19.23 4.49 -6.92
CA ILE A 291 -19.88 3.39 -6.20
C ILE A 291 -20.21 3.82 -4.76
N VAL A 292 -19.27 4.48 -4.08
CA VAL A 292 -19.51 5.05 -2.75
C VAL A 292 -20.67 6.05 -2.77
N ALA A 293 -20.72 6.93 -3.78
CA ALA A 293 -21.80 7.89 -3.96
C ALA A 293 -23.18 7.23 -4.23
N ARG A 294 -23.21 5.95 -4.58
CA ARG A 294 -24.45 5.13 -4.70
C ARG A 294 -24.79 4.35 -3.42
N GLY A 295 -24.08 4.59 -2.32
CA GLY A 295 -24.39 4.04 -1.00
C GLY A 295 -23.77 2.68 -0.71
N VAL A 296 -22.72 2.27 -1.45
CA VAL A 296 -21.98 1.03 -1.20
C VAL A 296 -20.61 1.40 -0.62
N PRO A 297 -20.30 1.07 0.64
CA PRO A 297 -18.99 1.32 1.23
C PRO A 297 -17.89 0.57 0.47
N CYS A 298 -16.83 1.30 0.11
CA CYS A 298 -15.61 0.74 -0.46
C CYS A 298 -14.46 0.95 0.52
N ILE A 299 -13.78 -0.15 0.86
CA ILE A 299 -12.67 -0.19 1.82
C ILE A 299 -11.42 -0.59 1.05
N ALA A 300 -10.36 0.21 1.21
CA ALA A 300 -9.10 0.01 0.52
C ALA A 300 -7.91 0.13 1.49
N SER A 301 -6.90 -0.70 1.26
CA SER A 301 -5.60 -0.57 1.92
C SER A 301 -4.96 0.79 1.60
N MET A 302 -4.41 1.48 2.61
CA MET A 302 -3.73 2.76 2.39
C MET A 302 -2.40 2.62 1.61
N GLY A 303 -1.77 1.45 1.68
CA GLY A 303 -0.45 1.17 1.11
C GLY A 303 0.60 0.84 2.16
N ASN A 304 1.74 0.32 1.71
CA ASN A 304 2.84 -0.15 2.57
C ASN A 304 4.14 0.67 2.36
N ASP A 305 4.01 1.90 1.87
CA ASP A 305 5.11 2.79 1.50
C ASP A 305 5.45 3.84 2.59
N GLY A 306 5.01 3.62 3.84
CA GLY A 306 5.12 4.61 4.92
C GLY A 306 6.54 5.07 5.25
N ARG A 307 7.57 4.27 4.94
CA ARG A 307 8.99 4.66 5.06
C ARG A 307 9.39 5.79 4.10
N LYS A 308 8.63 6.03 3.02
CA LYS A 308 8.80 7.18 2.12
C LYS A 308 8.33 8.51 2.77
N GLY A 309 7.60 8.43 3.88
CA GLY A 309 7.08 9.56 4.62
C GLY A 309 5.69 10.01 4.16
N LEU A 310 5.35 11.27 4.42
CA LEU A 310 4.09 11.89 3.98
C LEU A 310 3.89 11.74 2.46
N TRP A 311 2.63 11.75 2.02
CA TRP A 311 2.25 11.67 0.60
C TRP A 311 2.64 10.33 -0.07
N SER A 312 2.47 9.24 0.67
CA SER A 312 2.84 7.87 0.25
C SER A 312 1.63 6.94 0.12
N SER A 313 0.45 7.53 -0.04
CA SER A 313 -0.84 6.86 -0.17
C SER A 313 -0.99 6.14 -1.52
N GLY A 314 -2.22 5.86 -1.97
CA GLY A 314 -2.43 5.42 -3.34
C GLY A 314 -3.90 5.17 -3.70
N SER A 315 -4.15 4.87 -4.96
CA SER A 315 -5.48 4.66 -5.53
C SER A 315 -5.95 3.21 -5.36
N PRO A 316 -7.21 2.95 -4.97
CA PRO A 316 -8.33 3.90 -4.80
C PRO A 316 -8.46 4.52 -3.41
N ALA A 317 -7.55 4.24 -2.47
CA ALA A 317 -7.71 4.67 -1.07
C ALA A 317 -7.81 6.21 -0.92
N VAL A 318 -7.13 6.96 -1.78
CA VAL A 318 -7.21 8.43 -1.88
C VAL A 318 -8.55 8.96 -2.40
N GLY A 319 -9.38 8.13 -3.02
CA GLY A 319 -10.67 8.55 -3.57
C GLY A 319 -11.62 9.09 -2.50
N HIS A 320 -12.43 10.08 -2.87
CA HIS A 320 -13.38 10.69 -1.93
C HIS A 320 -14.42 9.68 -1.46
N GLY A 321 -14.70 9.69 -0.16
CA GLY A 321 -15.64 8.77 0.50
C GLY A 321 -15.16 7.32 0.64
N VAL A 322 -14.10 6.91 -0.07
CA VAL A 322 -13.45 5.60 0.13
C VAL A 322 -12.85 5.56 1.53
N SER A 323 -12.97 4.44 2.23
CA SER A 323 -12.32 4.28 3.53
C SER A 323 -10.92 3.70 3.37
N ALA A 324 -9.92 4.56 3.56
CA ALA A 324 -8.51 4.19 3.54
C ALA A 324 -8.05 3.69 4.91
N ILE A 325 -7.43 2.51 4.93
CA ILE A 325 -7.15 1.78 6.18
C ILE A 325 -5.65 1.72 6.48
N ALA A 326 -5.27 2.22 7.65
CA ALA A 326 -3.93 2.13 8.22
C ALA A 326 -3.63 0.73 8.82
N ASN A 327 -2.35 0.38 8.90
CA ASN A 327 -1.90 -0.89 9.49
C ASN A 327 -1.49 -0.72 10.96
N PHE A 328 -2.18 -1.43 11.86
CA PHE A 328 -1.83 -1.54 13.27
C PHE A 328 -1.21 -2.90 13.60
N ILE A 329 -0.27 -2.86 14.54
CA ILE A 329 0.51 -4.01 14.98
C ILE A 329 -0.35 -4.89 15.89
N ASN A 330 -0.37 -6.19 15.60
CA ASN A 330 -1.06 -7.16 16.44
C ASN A 330 -0.43 -7.23 17.85
N GLU A 331 -1.26 -7.38 18.88
CA GLU A 331 -0.80 -7.44 20.29
C GLU A 331 -0.05 -8.74 20.62
N GLU A 332 -0.18 -9.75 19.75
CA GLU A 332 0.60 -10.99 19.77
C GLU A 332 1.20 -11.21 18.38
N THR A 333 2.38 -11.82 18.33
CA THR A 333 3.09 -12.12 17.07
C THR A 333 2.94 -13.63 16.79
N PRO A 334 1.91 -14.09 16.07
CA PRO A 334 1.76 -15.51 15.77
C PRO A 334 2.83 -15.98 14.80
N HIS A 335 3.51 -17.07 15.15
CA HIS A 335 4.40 -17.84 14.30
C HIS A 335 3.97 -19.30 14.26
N ILE A 336 4.32 -19.99 13.18
CA ILE A 336 4.09 -21.40 12.94
C ILE A 336 5.37 -22.14 13.28
N HIS A 337 5.42 -22.71 14.47
CA HIS A 337 6.54 -23.53 14.90
C HIS A 337 6.32 -25.01 14.59
N SER A 338 7.41 -25.74 14.36
CA SER A 338 7.44 -27.20 14.31
C SER A 338 7.90 -27.77 15.66
N PHE A 339 7.37 -28.93 16.05
CA PHE A 339 7.87 -29.66 17.20
C PHE A 339 9.17 -30.40 16.87
N ALA A 340 10.10 -30.41 17.82
CA ALA A 340 11.29 -31.24 17.83
C ALA A 340 11.59 -31.68 19.27
N SER A 341 12.64 -32.46 19.46
CA SER A 341 13.05 -32.88 20.81
C SER A 341 14.57 -32.79 20.99
N TYR A 342 15.05 -32.67 22.22
CA TYR A 342 16.47 -32.72 22.53
C TYR A 342 16.75 -33.67 23.68
N SER A 343 17.96 -34.21 23.72
CA SER A 343 18.45 -34.99 24.85
C SER A 343 19.69 -34.34 25.46
N VAL A 344 19.76 -34.37 26.78
CA VAL A 344 20.95 -33.98 27.55
C VAL A 344 21.79 -35.23 27.79
N ASP A 345 23.00 -35.22 27.25
CA ASP A 345 23.91 -36.36 27.19
C ASP A 345 23.34 -37.60 26.48
N SER A 346 24.21 -38.55 26.14
CA SER A 346 23.85 -39.76 25.36
C SER A 346 22.90 -40.72 26.09
N ASN A 347 22.49 -40.42 27.33
CA ASN A 347 21.80 -41.33 28.25
C ASN A 347 20.43 -40.84 28.75
N SER A 348 19.87 -39.73 28.24
CA SER A 348 18.50 -39.36 28.64
C SER A 348 17.47 -40.32 28.04
N SER A 349 16.69 -40.97 28.90
CA SER A 349 15.67 -41.95 28.51
C SER A 349 14.33 -41.32 28.11
N ALA A 350 14.18 -40.00 28.26
CA ALA A 350 13.06 -39.21 27.77
C ALA A 350 13.59 -37.88 27.20
N PRO A 351 13.55 -37.67 25.88
CA PRO A 351 13.97 -36.40 25.30
C PRO A 351 12.93 -35.32 25.61
N ASP A 352 13.40 -34.14 25.97
CA ASP A 352 12.56 -32.96 26.21
C ASP A 352 12.08 -32.40 24.88
N THR A 353 10.85 -31.91 24.83
CA THR A 353 10.25 -31.36 23.60
C THR A 353 10.42 -29.85 23.54
N PHE A 354 10.73 -29.33 22.36
CA PHE A 354 10.74 -27.90 22.10
C PHE A 354 10.04 -27.59 20.77
N THR A 355 9.84 -26.29 20.53
CA THR A 355 9.27 -25.79 19.27
C THR A 355 10.26 -24.83 18.62
N TRP A 356 10.31 -24.83 17.30
CA TRP A 356 11.23 -24.00 16.52
C TRP A 356 10.56 -23.51 15.24
N GLN A 357 10.98 -22.34 14.77
CA GLN A 357 10.51 -21.74 13.53
C GLN A 357 11.36 -22.25 12.36
N PRO A 358 10.77 -22.91 11.34
CA PRO A 358 11.51 -23.37 10.18
C PRO A 358 12.05 -22.23 9.32
N GLY A 359 13.33 -22.30 8.94
CA GLY A 359 13.91 -21.47 7.90
C GLY A 359 13.96 -22.17 6.55
N THR A 360 14.66 -21.57 5.58
CA THR A 360 14.80 -22.12 4.21
C THR A 360 16.27 -22.42 3.89
N PRO A 361 16.66 -23.67 3.56
CA PRO A 361 15.83 -24.88 3.58
C PRO A 361 15.48 -25.31 5.02
N PRO A 362 14.31 -25.95 5.23
CA PRO A 362 13.95 -26.47 6.55
C PRO A 362 14.86 -27.64 6.92
N PHE A 363 15.01 -27.89 8.22
CA PHE A 363 15.73 -29.07 8.69
C PHE A 363 15.14 -30.38 8.12
N PRO A 364 15.97 -31.32 7.64
CA PRO A 364 15.57 -32.70 7.44
C PRO A 364 15.49 -33.44 8.79
N ASP A 365 15.13 -34.72 8.76
CA ASP A 365 15.27 -35.59 9.92
C ASP A 365 16.76 -35.76 10.25
N VAL A 366 17.21 -35.21 11.37
CA VAL A 366 18.62 -35.25 11.78
C VAL A 366 18.76 -35.20 13.30
N ALA A 367 19.69 -35.99 13.83
CA ALA A 367 20.03 -36.02 15.26
C ALA A 367 21.52 -35.75 15.45
N LEU A 368 21.88 -34.56 15.91
CA LEU A 368 23.27 -34.12 16.03
C LEU A 368 23.49 -33.29 17.31
N PRO A 369 24.71 -33.34 17.88
CA PRO A 369 25.09 -32.47 18.98
C PRO A 369 25.10 -30.99 18.56
N VAL A 370 24.79 -30.12 19.52
CA VAL A 370 24.85 -28.66 19.36
C VAL A 370 26.28 -28.18 19.58
N LYS A 371 26.75 -27.28 18.71
CA LYS A 371 27.99 -26.52 18.89
C LYS A 371 27.67 -25.03 18.89
N LEU A 372 28.02 -24.33 19.96
CA LEU A 372 27.90 -22.88 20.03
C LEU A 372 29.03 -22.20 19.25
N ILE A 373 28.69 -21.17 18.46
CA ILE A 373 29.63 -20.19 17.93
C ILE A 373 29.22 -18.80 18.44
N THR A 374 30.15 -18.07 19.06
CA THR A 374 29.82 -16.78 19.70
C THR A 374 29.88 -15.61 18.70
N PHE A 375 29.19 -14.52 19.03
CA PHE A 375 28.97 -13.40 18.12
C PHE A 375 30.25 -12.72 17.61
N ASN A 376 31.30 -12.64 18.45
CA ASN A 376 32.57 -12.01 18.07
C ASN A 376 33.41 -12.89 17.12
N GLU A 377 33.08 -14.17 16.93
CA GLU A 377 33.86 -15.10 16.09
C GLU A 377 33.33 -15.20 14.65
N ALA A 378 32.07 -14.83 14.40
CA ALA A 378 31.45 -14.99 13.09
C ALA A 378 31.75 -13.85 12.11
N CYS A 379 32.20 -12.69 12.60
CA CYS A 379 32.68 -11.58 11.77
C CYS A 379 34.20 -11.68 11.47
N ASP A 380 34.95 -12.40 12.31
CA ASP A 380 36.37 -12.71 12.15
C ASP A 380 36.60 -14.13 11.54
N GLU A 381 37.80 -14.69 11.66
CA GLU A 381 38.12 -16.05 11.23
C GLU A 381 37.51 -17.07 12.21
N LEU A 382 36.58 -17.91 11.74
CA LEU A 382 36.06 -19.01 12.56
C LEU A 382 37.22 -19.94 12.98
N PRO A 383 37.21 -20.50 14.21
CA PRO A 383 38.19 -21.47 14.67
C PRO A 383 38.43 -22.59 13.64
N ALA A 384 39.60 -23.24 13.68
CA ALA A 384 39.97 -24.32 12.75
C ALA A 384 39.13 -25.61 12.90
N ASP A 385 38.09 -25.61 13.74
CA ASP A 385 37.24 -26.75 14.04
C ASP A 385 36.38 -27.16 12.81
N ASP A 386 36.28 -28.48 12.58
CA ASP A 386 35.34 -29.08 11.62
C ASP A 386 33.91 -29.08 12.21
N LEU A 387 32.96 -28.50 11.46
CA LEU A 387 31.56 -28.33 11.87
C LEU A 387 30.60 -29.37 11.26
N SER A 388 31.09 -30.32 10.47
CA SER A 388 30.25 -31.28 9.72
C SER A 388 29.39 -32.21 10.58
N GLY A 389 29.76 -32.43 11.85
CA GLY A 389 29.06 -33.29 12.80
C GLY A 389 28.11 -32.58 13.76
N PHE A 390 27.78 -31.30 13.54
CA PHE A 390 27.05 -30.49 14.51
C PHE A 390 25.84 -29.76 13.92
N ILE A 391 24.88 -29.45 14.80
CA ILE A 391 23.95 -28.35 14.58
C ILE A 391 24.57 -27.11 15.23
N VAL A 392 24.87 -26.11 14.41
CA VAL A 392 25.57 -24.91 14.84
C VAL A 392 24.56 -23.93 15.43
N LEU A 393 24.64 -23.67 16.74
CA LEU A 393 23.82 -22.67 17.42
C LEU A 393 24.49 -21.30 17.27
N VAL A 394 23.84 -20.41 16.53
CA VAL A 394 24.31 -19.04 16.28
C VAL A 394 23.48 -18.09 17.13
N ARG A 395 24.10 -17.43 18.10
CA ARG A 395 23.44 -16.39 18.90
C ARG A 395 23.39 -15.08 18.10
N GLU A 396 22.20 -14.50 18.01
CA GLU A 396 22.01 -13.13 17.52
C GLU A 396 22.65 -12.10 18.48
N SER A 397 22.97 -10.88 18.03
CA SER A 397 23.59 -9.86 18.90
C SER A 397 22.89 -8.52 18.84
N PRO A 398 22.85 -7.82 19.99
CA PRO A 398 22.23 -6.52 20.11
C PRO A 398 23.08 -5.38 19.52
N GLU A 399 24.35 -5.60 19.19
CA GLU A 399 25.22 -4.54 18.66
C GLU A 399 24.89 -4.21 17.19
N PRO A 400 24.89 -2.93 16.77
CA PRO A 400 24.72 -2.56 15.37
C PRO A 400 25.80 -3.25 14.54
N VAL A 401 25.36 -4.22 13.76
CA VAL A 401 26.23 -4.99 12.88
C VAL A 401 26.91 -3.97 11.96
N SER A 402 28.25 -3.97 11.90
CA SER A 402 28.91 -3.27 10.79
C SER A 402 28.30 -3.78 9.49
N GLN A 403 28.13 -2.92 8.49
CA GLN A 403 27.46 -3.19 7.19
C GLN A 403 27.92 -4.48 6.46
N TRP A 404 28.91 -5.22 6.97
CA TRP A 404 29.58 -6.35 6.37
C TRP A 404 29.32 -7.71 7.06
N CYS A 405 28.63 -7.77 8.22
CA CYS A 405 28.49 -9.01 9.02
C CYS A 405 27.04 -9.55 9.19
N HIS A 406 26.28 -9.60 8.10
CA HIS A 406 24.92 -10.19 8.09
C HIS A 406 24.90 -11.71 8.33
N ILE A 407 23.76 -12.26 8.78
CA ILE A 407 23.56 -13.72 8.99
C ILE A 407 23.96 -14.55 7.77
N ARG A 408 23.74 -14.06 6.54
CA ARG A 408 24.18 -14.70 5.30
C ARG A 408 25.70 -14.92 5.24
N SER A 409 26.48 -13.89 5.58
CA SER A 409 27.95 -13.99 5.66
C SER A 409 28.39 -15.02 6.70
N LYS A 410 27.64 -15.14 7.81
CA LYS A 410 27.90 -16.14 8.85
C LYS A 410 27.60 -17.56 8.37
N LEU A 411 26.46 -17.76 7.70
CA LEU A 411 26.09 -19.06 7.10
C LEU A 411 27.14 -19.52 6.08
N ALA A 412 27.65 -18.60 5.25
CA ALA A 412 28.71 -18.92 4.29
C ALA A 412 30.02 -19.38 4.97
N LYS A 413 30.43 -18.71 6.05
CA LYS A 413 31.62 -19.12 6.82
C LYS A 413 31.42 -20.45 7.55
N ILE A 414 30.25 -20.67 8.14
CA ILE A 414 29.90 -21.96 8.77
C ILE A 414 29.99 -23.09 7.74
N PHE A 415 29.44 -22.85 6.54
CA PHE A 415 29.51 -23.80 5.43
C PHE A 415 30.95 -24.09 4.99
N GLN A 416 31.83 -23.08 4.91
CA GLN A 416 33.25 -23.27 4.58
C GLN A 416 34.00 -24.16 5.59
N LYS A 417 33.50 -24.27 6.83
CA LYS A 417 34.03 -25.17 7.86
C LYS A 417 33.27 -26.52 7.92
N GLY A 418 32.45 -26.82 6.91
CA GLY A 418 31.69 -28.07 6.79
C GLY A 418 30.32 -28.08 7.49
N GLY A 419 29.91 -26.98 8.14
CA GLY A 419 28.63 -26.92 8.84
C GLY A 419 27.45 -26.89 7.86
N LEU A 420 26.53 -27.86 8.00
CA LEU A 420 25.36 -28.00 7.12
C LEU A 420 24.05 -27.60 7.80
N TYR A 421 24.03 -27.51 9.12
CA TYR A 421 22.82 -27.29 9.92
C TYR A 421 23.02 -26.15 10.89
N VAL A 422 22.12 -25.17 10.87
CA VAL A 422 22.23 -23.96 11.68
C VAL A 422 20.93 -23.70 12.43
N MET A 423 21.04 -23.49 13.74
CA MET A 423 19.93 -23.02 14.56
C MET A 423 20.26 -21.62 15.06
N VAL A 424 19.37 -20.66 14.81
CA VAL A 424 19.53 -19.30 15.32
C VAL A 424 18.87 -19.19 16.68
N HIS A 425 19.65 -18.76 17.66
CA HIS A 425 19.16 -18.35 18.96
C HIS A 425 18.84 -16.86 18.89
N SER A 426 17.54 -16.54 18.89
CA SER A 426 17.06 -15.15 18.83
C SER A 426 17.29 -14.40 20.14
N LEU A 427 17.46 -13.07 20.07
CA LEU A 427 17.57 -12.19 21.24
C LEU A 427 16.24 -11.95 21.94
N THR A 428 15.13 -12.07 21.22
CA THR A 428 13.80 -11.81 21.77
C THR A 428 12.87 -12.94 21.37
N ASP A 429 11.87 -13.19 22.21
CA ASP A 429 10.82 -14.15 21.87
C ASP A 429 9.84 -13.60 20.83
N THR A 430 9.99 -12.35 20.38
CA THR A 430 9.06 -11.62 19.52
C THR A 430 9.58 -11.32 18.10
N THR A 431 10.85 -11.66 17.81
CA THR A 431 11.51 -11.29 16.57
C THR A 431 11.30 -12.33 15.47
N ASP A 432 10.72 -11.87 14.35
CA ASP A 432 10.53 -12.59 13.09
C ASP A 432 11.88 -12.89 12.40
N ILE A 433 12.62 -13.89 12.87
CA ILE A 433 13.85 -14.32 12.17
C ILE A 433 13.54 -15.56 11.34
N VAL A 434 12.96 -15.35 10.16
CA VAL A 434 13.01 -16.36 9.09
C VAL A 434 14.36 -16.28 8.41
N VAL A 435 15.21 -17.26 8.72
CA VAL A 435 16.54 -17.37 8.15
C VAL A 435 16.45 -18.12 6.82
N SER A 436 16.93 -17.51 5.75
CA SER A 436 17.18 -18.21 4.48
C SER A 436 18.67 -18.39 4.27
N GLY A 437 19.10 -19.63 4.07
CA GLY A 437 20.35 -19.93 3.37
C GLY A 437 20.22 -19.46 1.93
N SER A 438 21.17 -18.68 1.44
CA SER A 438 21.21 -18.24 0.05
C SER A 438 21.55 -19.40 -0.89
N VAL A 439 21.25 -19.25 -2.19
CA VAL A 439 21.65 -20.19 -3.26
C VAL A 439 23.19 -20.39 -3.32
N GLU A 440 23.95 -19.42 -2.78
CA GLU A 440 25.41 -19.47 -2.66
C GLU A 440 25.94 -20.36 -1.51
N THR A 441 25.06 -20.88 -0.64
CA THR A 441 25.45 -21.75 0.49
C THR A 441 24.69 -23.08 0.43
N THR A 442 25.35 -24.24 0.46
CA THR A 442 24.67 -25.55 0.49
C THR A 442 24.26 -25.98 1.91
N ILE A 443 23.79 -25.04 2.73
CA ILE A 443 23.17 -25.34 4.03
C ILE A 443 21.96 -26.25 3.78
N GLN A 444 21.83 -27.31 4.59
CA GLN A 444 20.79 -28.33 4.43
C GLN A 444 19.63 -28.16 5.42
N GLY A 445 19.82 -27.39 6.49
CA GLY A 445 18.74 -27.06 7.42
C GLY A 445 19.05 -25.80 8.20
N VAL A 446 18.08 -24.88 8.25
CA VAL A 446 18.14 -23.69 9.09
C VAL A 446 16.81 -23.43 9.78
N GLY A 447 16.86 -22.83 10.97
CA GLY A 447 15.69 -22.50 11.77
C GLY A 447 16.05 -21.60 12.94
N THR A 448 15.03 -21.14 13.65
CA THR A 448 15.16 -20.23 14.78
C THR A 448 14.46 -20.81 16.01
N VAL A 449 15.05 -20.60 17.19
CA VAL A 449 14.42 -20.86 18.49
C VAL A 449 14.33 -19.58 19.30
N SER A 450 13.31 -19.54 20.16
CA SER A 450 13.09 -18.48 21.16
C SER A 450 14.32 -18.25 22.03
N ALA A 451 14.45 -17.04 22.59
CA ALA A 451 15.52 -16.69 23.52
C ALA A 451 15.54 -17.64 24.72
N ALA A 452 14.36 -17.93 25.29
CA ALA A 452 14.24 -18.84 26.44
C ALA A 452 14.80 -20.25 26.15
N GLN A 453 14.46 -20.83 24.99
CA GLN A 453 14.94 -22.16 24.61
C GLN A 453 16.44 -22.17 24.31
N GLY A 454 16.94 -21.13 23.61
CA GLY A 454 18.36 -20.98 23.32
C GLY A 454 19.20 -20.81 24.59
N ASP A 455 18.76 -19.98 25.52
CA ASP A 455 19.39 -19.75 26.82
C ASP A 455 19.42 -21.02 27.69
N GLU A 456 18.38 -21.85 27.63
CA GLU A 456 18.38 -23.15 28.31
C GLU A 456 19.50 -24.06 27.79
N TRP A 457 19.62 -24.23 26.47
CA TRP A 457 20.68 -25.03 25.87
C TRP A 457 22.06 -24.47 26.17
N LEU A 458 22.23 -23.15 26.15
CA LEU A 458 23.46 -22.48 26.56
C LEU A 458 23.82 -22.78 28.01
N SER A 459 22.85 -22.72 28.93
CA SER A 459 23.06 -23.02 30.36
C SER A 459 23.51 -24.48 30.57
N LEU A 460 22.91 -25.42 29.85
CA LEU A 460 23.31 -26.83 29.88
C LEU A 460 24.73 -27.03 29.35
N MET A 461 25.07 -26.45 28.21
CA MET A 461 26.41 -26.53 27.61
C MET A 461 27.48 -25.89 28.50
N ASN A 462 27.18 -24.74 29.12
CA ASN A 462 28.09 -24.08 30.07
C ASN A 462 28.30 -24.89 31.35
N SER A 463 27.36 -25.77 31.70
CA SER A 463 27.46 -26.69 32.83
C SER A 463 28.20 -28.00 32.49
N GLY A 464 28.73 -28.12 31.27
CA GLY A 464 29.50 -29.28 30.82
C GLY A 464 28.68 -30.42 30.21
N HIS A 465 27.37 -30.22 29.99
CA HIS A 465 26.51 -31.20 29.35
C HIS A 465 26.49 -31.05 27.83
N SER A 466 26.29 -32.17 27.13
CA SER A 466 26.05 -32.16 25.68
C SER A 466 24.56 -32.09 25.38
N VAL A 467 24.17 -31.20 24.46
CA VAL A 467 22.78 -31.10 23.97
C VAL A 467 22.74 -31.70 22.57
N ILE A 468 21.87 -32.68 22.34
CA ILE A 468 21.66 -33.30 21.02
C ILE A 468 20.25 -32.97 20.58
N LEU A 469 20.09 -32.26 19.45
CA LEU A 469 18.78 -31.97 18.89
C LEU A 469 18.37 -33.09 17.95
N HIS A 470 17.16 -33.62 18.15
CA HIS A 470 16.46 -34.56 17.29
C HIS A 470 15.45 -33.78 16.48
N MET A 471 15.92 -33.25 15.35
CA MET A 471 15.13 -32.48 14.41
C MET A 471 14.27 -33.43 13.56
N VAL A 472 13.04 -33.02 13.30
CA VAL A 472 12.11 -33.68 12.40
C VAL A 472 11.82 -32.73 11.25
N ASN A 473 11.66 -33.26 10.05
CA ASN A 473 11.28 -32.49 8.88
C ASN A 473 9.99 -31.69 9.16
N SER A 474 10.07 -30.36 9.02
CA SER A 474 8.93 -29.46 9.32
C SER A 474 7.67 -29.73 8.49
N GLY A 475 7.78 -30.39 7.32
CA GLY A 475 6.65 -30.80 6.49
C GLY A 475 5.90 -32.03 7.03
N THR A 476 6.50 -32.79 7.95
CA THR A 476 5.90 -33.97 8.60
C THR A 476 5.76 -33.81 10.11
N ALA A 477 6.54 -32.92 10.72
CA ALA A 477 6.46 -32.60 12.14
C ALA A 477 5.07 -32.03 12.48
N PRO A 478 4.53 -32.35 13.67
CA PRO A 478 3.40 -31.59 14.21
C PRO A 478 3.81 -30.12 14.31
N GLN A 479 2.92 -29.22 13.92
CA GLN A 479 3.12 -27.78 14.01
C GLN A 479 2.28 -27.18 15.14
N VAL A 480 2.61 -25.99 15.62
CA VAL A 480 1.85 -25.26 16.63
C VAL A 480 1.94 -23.75 16.38
N ILE A 481 0.88 -23.03 16.74
CA ILE A 481 0.93 -21.56 16.75
C ILE A 481 1.59 -21.12 18.06
N TYR A 482 2.77 -20.56 17.94
CA TYR A 482 3.45 -19.85 19.00
C TYR A 482 3.15 -18.36 18.85
N ALA A 483 2.43 -17.76 19.80
CA ALA A 483 1.97 -16.36 19.71
C ALA A 483 2.42 -15.56 20.94
N PRO A 484 3.72 -15.22 21.04
CA PRO A 484 4.27 -14.36 22.08
C PRO A 484 3.59 -12.99 22.09
N LYS A 485 3.44 -12.40 23.28
CA LYS A 485 2.89 -11.06 23.44
C LYS A 485 3.89 -10.02 22.92
N ASN A 486 3.43 -9.14 22.04
CA ASN A 486 4.19 -7.98 21.60
C ASN A 486 3.99 -6.80 22.56
N ALA A 487 4.77 -6.79 23.65
CA ALA A 487 4.67 -5.75 24.66
C ALA A 487 5.30 -4.40 24.24
N ALA A 488 6.17 -4.39 23.22
CA ALA A 488 6.90 -3.21 22.80
C ALA A 488 6.09 -2.32 21.86
N THR A 489 5.45 -2.92 20.85
CA THR A 489 4.79 -2.18 19.76
C THR A 489 3.36 -2.64 19.48
N GLY A 490 2.86 -3.67 20.17
CA GLY A 490 1.51 -4.18 20.01
C GLY A 490 0.44 -3.08 20.19
N GLY A 491 -0.47 -2.97 19.23
CA GLY A 491 -1.52 -1.95 19.21
C GLY A 491 -1.10 -0.58 18.68
N LEU A 492 0.18 -0.36 18.35
CA LEU A 492 0.65 0.86 17.69
C LEU A 492 0.51 0.76 16.16
N VAL A 493 0.55 1.91 15.48
CA VAL A 493 0.56 1.95 14.01
C VAL A 493 1.93 1.52 13.48
N HIS A 494 1.96 0.67 12.45
CA HIS A 494 3.19 0.16 11.87
C HIS A 494 3.88 1.20 10.97
N GLU A 495 5.21 1.26 10.96
CA GLU A 495 5.99 2.25 10.20
C GLU A 495 5.82 2.12 8.68
N HIS A 496 5.51 0.93 8.15
CA HIS A 496 5.25 0.75 6.72
C HIS A 496 3.87 1.24 6.30
N SER A 497 2.94 1.47 7.22
CA SER A 497 1.62 1.98 6.86
C SER A 497 1.79 3.31 6.11
N SER A 498 1.34 3.38 4.85
CA SER A 498 1.40 4.58 4.03
C SER A 498 0.73 5.78 4.71
N TRP A 499 1.29 6.97 4.48
CA TRP A 499 0.87 8.21 5.13
C TRP A 499 0.12 9.11 4.14
N GLY A 500 -0.95 9.73 4.64
CA GLY A 500 -1.56 10.88 4.00
C GLY A 500 -0.78 12.18 4.30
N LEU A 501 -1.39 13.35 4.17
CA LEU A 501 -2.71 13.60 3.58
C LEU A 501 -2.71 13.24 2.07
N THR A 502 -3.83 13.36 1.38
CA THR A 502 -3.79 13.34 -0.09
C THR A 502 -3.08 14.59 -0.61
N TRP A 503 -2.68 14.62 -1.88
CA TRP A 503 -2.16 15.86 -2.51
C TRP A 503 -3.15 17.03 -2.45
N GLU A 504 -4.45 16.75 -2.33
CA GLU A 504 -5.52 17.73 -2.15
C GLU A 504 -5.85 18.04 -0.68
N LEU A 505 -5.04 17.51 0.25
CA LEU A 505 -5.14 17.73 1.69
C LEU A 505 -6.39 17.16 2.36
N ASP A 506 -7.01 16.15 1.74
CA ASP A 506 -8.01 15.31 2.40
C ASP A 506 -7.34 14.45 3.48
N VAL A 507 -8.02 14.32 4.63
CA VAL A 507 -7.52 13.50 5.75
C VAL A 507 -7.61 12.02 5.41
N LYS A 508 -6.43 11.42 5.24
CA LYS A 508 -6.19 10.00 5.02
C LYS A 508 -5.00 9.55 5.88
N PRO A 509 -4.95 8.28 6.33
CA PRO A 509 -6.04 7.29 6.29
C PRO A 509 -7.23 7.72 7.15
N GLN A 510 -8.39 7.08 7.00
CA GLN A 510 -9.56 7.40 7.83
C GLN A 510 -9.38 6.90 9.27
N PHE A 511 -8.87 5.69 9.42
CA PHE A 511 -8.58 4.97 10.67
C PHE A 511 -7.81 3.70 10.28
N GLY A 512 -7.46 2.83 11.23
CA GLY A 512 -6.78 1.57 10.92
C GLY A 512 -7.32 0.36 11.67
N GLY A 513 -6.85 -0.80 11.23
CA GLY A 513 -7.15 -2.10 11.83
C GLY A 513 -5.88 -2.96 11.94
N PRO A 514 -5.96 -4.08 12.68
CA PRO A 514 -4.85 -5.01 12.81
C PRO A 514 -4.45 -5.56 11.43
N GLY A 515 -3.18 -5.41 11.07
CA GLY A 515 -2.66 -5.90 9.79
C GLY A 515 -1.22 -6.41 9.83
N GLN A 516 -0.49 -6.23 10.94
CA GLN A 516 0.82 -6.87 11.13
C GLN A 516 0.65 -8.25 11.77
N ASN A 517 1.31 -9.26 11.24
CA ASN A 517 1.39 -10.61 11.79
C ASN A 517 0.00 -11.22 12.03
N ILE A 518 -0.78 -11.29 10.95
CA ILE A 518 -2.16 -11.79 10.96
C ILE A 518 -2.21 -13.23 10.44
N LEU A 519 -2.55 -14.16 11.33
CA LEU A 519 -2.86 -15.54 10.96
C LEU A 519 -4.22 -15.59 10.27
N SER A 520 -4.25 -16.16 9.06
CA SER A 520 -5.50 -16.39 8.34
C SER A 520 -5.41 -17.63 7.46
N THR A 521 -6.49 -17.93 6.74
CA THR A 521 -6.52 -18.97 5.73
C THR A 521 -5.56 -18.68 4.58
N TYR A 522 -5.23 -19.70 3.82
CA TYR A 522 -4.40 -19.64 2.63
C TYR A 522 -4.83 -20.79 1.71
N MET A 523 -4.33 -20.83 0.48
CA MET A 523 -4.69 -21.92 -0.44
C MET A 523 -4.39 -23.30 0.17
N VAL A 524 -5.32 -24.24 0.05
CA VAL A 524 -5.16 -25.63 0.54
C VAL A 524 -3.90 -26.25 -0.07
N SER A 525 -3.69 -26.04 -1.37
CA SER A 525 -2.52 -26.55 -2.12
C SER A 525 -1.19 -25.91 -1.71
N LYS A 526 -1.21 -24.81 -0.95
CA LYS A 526 -0.03 -24.10 -0.44
C LYS A 526 0.05 -24.09 1.09
N GLY A 527 -0.60 -25.04 1.76
CA GLY A 527 -0.53 -25.16 3.22
C GLY A 527 -1.64 -24.44 3.99
N SER A 528 -2.80 -24.17 3.40
CA SER A 528 -4.08 -23.88 4.11
C SER A 528 -4.17 -22.64 5.03
N TYR A 529 -3.11 -22.22 5.70
CA TYR A 529 -3.05 -21.08 6.60
C TYR A 529 -1.69 -20.42 6.46
N LYS A 530 -1.64 -19.11 6.71
CA LYS A 530 -0.43 -18.30 6.62
C LYS A 530 -0.51 -17.10 7.54
N VAL A 531 0.63 -16.66 8.06
CA VAL A 531 0.77 -15.35 8.72
C VAL A 531 1.25 -14.35 7.67
N LEU A 532 0.51 -13.25 7.49
CA LEU A 532 0.87 -12.16 6.58
C LEU A 532 0.77 -10.81 7.27
N SER A 533 1.49 -9.84 6.72
CA SER A 533 1.58 -8.47 7.21
C SER A 533 1.27 -7.45 6.11
N GLY A 534 0.64 -6.34 6.50
CA GLY A 534 0.42 -5.17 5.65
C GLY A 534 -0.99 -4.58 5.77
N THR A 535 -1.18 -3.40 5.15
CA THR A 535 -2.51 -2.78 5.05
C THR A 535 -3.51 -3.64 4.28
N SER A 536 -3.04 -4.58 3.47
CA SER A 536 -3.82 -5.63 2.80
C SER A 536 -4.55 -6.58 3.76
N MET A 537 -4.08 -6.72 5.01
CA MET A 537 -4.73 -7.49 6.07
C MET A 537 -5.64 -6.60 6.94
N SER A 538 -5.28 -5.33 7.14
CA SER A 538 -6.13 -4.37 7.86
C SER A 538 -7.42 -4.05 7.12
N ALA A 539 -7.35 -3.84 5.79
CA ALA A 539 -8.51 -3.53 4.97
C ALA A 539 -9.66 -4.56 5.07
N PRO A 540 -9.41 -5.89 4.92
CA PRO A 540 -10.47 -6.89 5.09
C PRO A 540 -10.96 -6.99 6.53
N PHE A 541 -10.09 -6.78 7.52
CA PHE A 541 -10.51 -6.72 8.91
C PHE A 541 -11.55 -5.62 9.11
N VAL A 542 -11.25 -4.41 8.62
CA VAL A 542 -12.16 -3.28 8.75
C VAL A 542 -13.41 -3.44 7.87
N THR A 543 -13.29 -4.09 6.71
CA THR A 543 -14.45 -4.51 5.90
C THR A 543 -15.42 -5.38 6.71
N ALA A 544 -14.90 -6.33 7.47
CA ALA A 544 -15.71 -7.15 8.36
C ALA A 544 -16.36 -6.32 9.48
N VAL A 545 -15.63 -5.36 10.07
CA VAL A 545 -16.20 -4.40 11.04
C VAL A 545 -17.35 -3.59 10.42
N TYR A 546 -17.23 -3.12 9.17
CA TYR A 546 -18.34 -2.49 8.44
C TYR A 546 -19.57 -3.40 8.35
N ALA A 547 -19.38 -4.69 8.07
CA ALA A 547 -20.48 -5.65 8.01
C ALA A 547 -21.14 -5.87 9.38
N LEU A 548 -20.36 -5.94 10.46
CA LEU A 548 -20.88 -6.04 11.82
C LEU A 548 -21.69 -4.80 12.21
N LEU A 549 -21.20 -3.60 11.89
CA LEU A 549 -21.91 -2.35 12.14
C LEU A 549 -23.20 -2.25 11.31
N ALA A 550 -23.16 -2.70 10.06
CA ALA A 550 -24.33 -2.71 9.19
C ALA A 550 -25.46 -3.59 9.77
N GLU A 551 -25.12 -4.77 10.30
CA GLU A 551 -26.07 -5.61 11.03
C GLU A 551 -26.56 -4.93 12.32
N ALA A 552 -25.63 -4.40 13.14
CA ALA A 552 -25.96 -3.81 14.45
C ALA A 552 -26.84 -2.56 14.34
N ARG A 553 -26.63 -1.75 13.29
CA ARG A 553 -27.26 -0.42 13.14
C ARG A 553 -28.31 -0.37 12.04
N GLY A 554 -28.40 -1.39 11.17
CA GLY A 554 -29.36 -1.44 10.07
C GLY A 554 -29.11 -0.38 8.99
N THR A 555 -27.86 0.01 8.77
CA THR A 555 -27.48 1.00 7.74
C THR A 555 -26.24 0.56 6.97
N LEU A 556 -26.21 0.86 5.67
CA LEU A 556 -25.05 0.72 4.80
C LEU A 556 -24.53 2.08 4.31
N ASP A 557 -25.08 3.18 4.83
CA ASP A 557 -24.66 4.53 4.43
C ASP A 557 -23.15 4.73 4.70
N PRO A 558 -22.32 4.92 3.65
CA PRO A 558 -20.87 4.96 3.80
C PRO A 558 -20.39 6.06 4.75
N ALA A 559 -20.98 7.26 4.64
CA ALA A 559 -20.60 8.40 5.46
C ALA A 559 -20.93 8.16 6.95
N THR A 560 -22.12 7.63 7.25
CA THR A 560 -22.52 7.31 8.62
C THR A 560 -21.60 6.27 9.26
N LEU A 561 -21.29 5.18 8.54
CA LEU A 561 -20.41 4.12 9.05
C LEU A 561 -18.98 4.63 9.27
N GLN A 562 -18.46 5.42 8.34
CA GLN A 562 -17.14 6.03 8.46
C GLN A 562 -17.06 7.01 9.63
N ASN A 563 -18.07 7.87 9.80
CA ASN A 563 -18.11 8.83 10.92
C ASN A 563 -18.19 8.13 12.27
N LEU A 564 -18.98 7.06 12.38
CA LEU A 564 -19.08 6.26 13.60
C LEU A 564 -17.73 5.64 13.98
N LEU A 565 -17.09 4.97 13.01
CA LEU A 565 -15.82 4.31 13.23
C LEU A 565 -14.70 5.30 13.56
N ALA A 566 -14.66 6.44 12.88
CA ALA A 566 -13.70 7.50 13.18
C ALA A 566 -13.96 8.08 14.59
N ALA A 567 -15.21 8.40 14.93
CA ALA A 567 -15.55 9.03 16.20
C ALA A 567 -15.19 8.15 17.41
N THR A 568 -15.31 6.82 17.30
CA THR A 568 -15.05 5.88 18.39
C THR A 568 -13.68 5.20 18.30
N ALA A 569 -12.87 5.51 17.28
CA ALA A 569 -11.54 4.94 17.16
C ALA A 569 -10.64 5.36 18.33
N LYS A 570 -9.67 4.50 18.64
CA LYS A 570 -8.68 4.71 19.69
C LYS A 570 -7.38 5.22 19.05
N PRO A 571 -7.07 6.52 19.10
CA PRO A 571 -5.76 7.01 18.67
C PRO A 571 -4.67 6.49 19.63
N ASN A 572 -3.53 6.09 19.08
CA ASN A 572 -2.39 5.55 19.81
C ASN A 572 -1.18 6.48 19.75
N VAL A 573 -0.23 6.25 20.65
CA VAL A 573 1.03 6.99 20.71
C VAL A 573 1.89 6.75 19.48
N TRP A 574 2.75 7.73 19.17
CA TRP A 574 3.68 7.65 18.06
C TRP A 574 4.85 6.72 18.39
N TYR A 575 5.18 5.83 17.48
CA TYR A 575 6.36 4.98 17.54
C TYR A 575 7.37 5.45 16.49
N ASP A 576 8.52 5.92 16.95
CA ASP A 576 9.67 6.21 16.09
C ASP A 576 10.50 4.93 15.95
N ALA A 577 10.31 4.25 14.83
CA ALA A 577 11.03 3.03 14.51
C ALA A 577 12.52 3.27 14.28
N SER A 578 12.93 4.49 13.86
CA SER A 578 14.35 4.84 13.68
C SER A 578 15.08 4.95 15.03
N ALA A 579 14.37 5.45 16.05
CA ALA A 579 14.85 5.53 17.43
C ALA A 579 14.54 4.28 18.26
N GLY A 580 13.71 3.36 17.75
CA GLY A 580 13.22 2.18 18.46
C GLY A 580 12.40 2.54 19.71
N GLN A 581 11.69 3.68 19.70
CA GLN A 581 11.07 4.25 20.90
C GLN A 581 9.64 4.77 20.65
N ALA A 582 8.75 4.49 21.60
CA ALA A 582 7.44 5.15 21.67
C ALA A 582 7.54 6.51 22.39
N HIS A 583 6.92 7.54 21.82
CA HIS A 583 6.88 8.90 22.36
C HIS A 583 5.60 9.14 23.18
N ASP A 584 5.65 10.04 24.16
CA ASP A 584 4.48 10.50 24.92
C ASP A 584 3.67 11.57 24.14
N ILE A 585 3.35 11.24 22.89
CA ILE A 585 2.52 12.04 21.98
C ILE A 585 1.77 11.11 21.04
N LEU A 586 0.57 11.49 20.61
CA LEU A 586 -0.19 10.69 19.64
C LEU A 586 0.50 10.66 18.28
N ALA A 587 0.43 9.52 17.59
CA ALA A 587 0.87 9.43 16.21
C ALA A 587 0.11 10.44 15.34
N PRO A 588 0.78 11.04 14.33
CA PRO A 588 0.16 11.98 13.42
C PRO A 588 -1.12 11.43 12.80
N VAL A 589 -2.13 12.29 12.61
CA VAL A 589 -3.37 11.90 11.92
C VAL A 589 -3.07 11.42 10.49
N SER A 590 -2.06 11.98 9.83
CA SER A 590 -1.60 11.52 8.51
C SER A 590 -1.09 10.07 8.50
N GLN A 591 -0.71 9.50 9.65
CA GLN A 591 -0.27 8.11 9.77
C GLN A 591 -1.40 7.17 10.20
N GLN A 592 -2.16 7.54 11.24
CA GLN A 592 -3.12 6.64 11.89
C GLN A 592 -4.59 6.97 11.64
N GLY A 593 -4.89 8.11 11.01
CA GLY A 593 -6.25 8.63 10.87
C GLY A 593 -6.88 8.90 12.24
N ALA A 594 -8.10 8.42 12.45
CA ALA A 594 -8.76 8.49 13.75
C ALA A 594 -8.22 7.50 14.80
N GLY A 595 -7.35 6.56 14.40
CA GLY A 595 -6.78 5.53 15.28
C GLY A 595 -7.29 4.11 14.99
N LEU A 596 -7.08 3.21 15.94
CA LEU A 596 -7.48 1.80 15.86
C LEU A 596 -9.00 1.67 16.06
N VAL A 597 -9.69 1.02 15.12
CA VAL A 597 -11.15 0.82 15.21
C VAL A 597 -11.57 0.11 16.49
N GLN A 598 -12.65 0.59 17.12
CA GLN A 598 -13.30 -0.04 18.27
C GLN A 598 -14.74 -0.42 17.89
N ALA A 599 -14.92 -1.65 17.40
CA ALA A 599 -16.12 -2.09 16.70
C ALA A 599 -17.38 -2.06 17.61
N TYR A 600 -17.25 -2.50 18.86
CA TYR A 600 -18.38 -2.52 19.79
C TYR A 600 -18.83 -1.11 20.16
N ASP A 601 -17.88 -0.21 20.45
CA ASP A 601 -18.19 1.19 20.75
C ASP A 601 -18.87 1.87 19.56
N ALA A 602 -18.40 1.64 18.33
CA ALA A 602 -19.04 2.16 17.11
C ALA A 602 -20.46 1.60 16.88
N ALA A 603 -20.68 0.32 17.17
CA ALA A 603 -21.97 -0.33 17.02
C ALA A 603 -23.03 0.23 17.98
N PHE A 604 -22.64 0.58 19.20
CA PHE A 604 -23.57 0.93 20.27
C PHE A 604 -23.56 2.38 20.73
N THR A 605 -22.60 3.19 20.26
CA THR A 605 -22.58 4.62 20.58
C THR A 605 -23.91 5.29 20.22
N LYS A 606 -24.35 6.15 21.14
CA LYS A 606 -25.55 6.97 21.04
C LYS A 606 -25.23 8.39 20.58
N THR A 607 -23.97 8.71 20.38
CA THR A 607 -23.54 10.02 19.91
C THR A 607 -23.09 9.92 18.45
N LEU A 608 -23.64 10.76 17.58
CA LEU A 608 -23.25 10.82 16.16
C LEU A 608 -22.57 12.14 15.85
N LEU A 609 -21.43 12.05 15.15
CA LEU A 609 -20.77 13.19 14.54
C LEU A 609 -21.12 13.25 13.05
N SER A 610 -21.28 14.44 12.48
CA SER A 610 -21.59 14.60 11.05
C SER A 610 -20.39 14.47 10.12
N VAL A 611 -19.17 14.37 10.66
CA VAL A 611 -17.93 14.27 9.90
C VAL A 611 -16.99 13.25 10.56
N SER A 612 -16.08 12.68 9.78
CA SER A 612 -15.05 11.75 10.22
C SER A 612 -13.72 12.42 10.56
N SER A 613 -13.51 13.64 10.06
CA SER A 613 -12.28 14.43 10.26
C SER A 613 -12.50 15.90 9.90
N LEU A 614 -11.54 16.77 10.24
CA LEU A 614 -11.48 18.18 9.83
C LEU A 614 -10.17 18.49 9.10
N ALA A 615 -10.23 18.94 7.85
CA ALA A 615 -9.08 19.37 7.08
C ALA A 615 -8.99 20.91 7.05
N PHE A 616 -7.95 21.48 7.67
CA PHE A 616 -7.74 22.93 7.72
C PHE A 616 -6.93 23.50 6.55
N ASN A 617 -6.58 22.64 5.59
CA ASN A 617 -5.87 22.95 4.36
C ASN A 617 -4.46 23.54 4.61
N ASP A 618 -3.88 24.17 3.60
CA ASP A 618 -2.55 24.77 3.60
C ASP A 618 -2.56 26.26 3.99
N SER A 619 -1.41 26.93 3.90
CA SER A 619 -1.32 28.36 4.24
C SER A 619 -2.03 29.28 3.25
N ASP A 620 -2.17 28.86 1.99
CA ASP A 620 -2.75 29.67 0.92
C ASP A 620 -4.29 29.62 0.97
N HIS A 621 -4.83 28.47 1.33
CA HIS A 621 -6.26 28.18 1.37
C HIS A 621 -6.74 27.87 2.78
N HIS A 622 -6.08 28.45 3.79
CA HIS A 622 -6.33 28.16 5.19
C HIS A 622 -7.82 28.31 5.56
N VAL A 623 -8.41 27.23 6.05
CA VAL A 623 -9.81 27.23 6.47
C VAL A 623 -9.92 27.73 7.91
N SER A 624 -10.29 29.00 8.06
CA SER A 624 -10.31 29.64 9.39
C SER A 624 -11.37 29.09 10.34
N ASN A 625 -12.44 28.46 9.83
CA ASN A 625 -13.49 27.88 10.65
C ASN A 625 -14.13 26.67 9.96
N ILE A 626 -14.28 25.56 10.68
CA ILE A 626 -15.05 24.39 10.22
C ILE A 626 -16.09 24.04 11.27
N SER A 627 -17.31 23.70 10.83
CA SER A 627 -18.39 23.30 11.72
C SER A 627 -18.73 21.84 11.55
N PHE A 628 -19.00 21.16 12.66
CA PHE A 628 -19.58 19.82 12.67
C PHE A 628 -20.77 19.79 13.64
N SER A 629 -21.64 18.79 13.50
CA SER A 629 -22.75 18.58 14.42
C SER A 629 -22.53 17.37 15.31
N ILE A 630 -22.98 17.51 16.56
CA ILE A 630 -23.11 16.42 17.54
C ILE A 630 -24.59 16.13 17.66
N LYS A 631 -24.99 14.87 17.54
CA LYS A 631 -26.36 14.41 17.75
C LYS A 631 -26.42 13.36 18.85
N ASN A 632 -27.28 13.60 19.83
CA ASN A 632 -27.64 12.62 20.85
C ASN A 632 -28.80 11.76 20.34
N THR A 633 -28.56 10.47 20.11
CA THR A 633 -29.56 9.46 19.72
C THR A 633 -30.00 8.58 20.88
N GLY A 634 -29.50 8.87 22.09
CA GLY A 634 -29.94 8.23 23.33
C GLY A 634 -31.30 8.73 23.78
N ASP A 635 -31.72 8.24 24.93
CA ASP A 635 -33.01 8.51 25.58
C ASP A 635 -32.90 9.50 26.76
N GLN A 636 -31.67 9.85 27.16
CA GLN A 636 -31.38 10.80 28.24
C GLN A 636 -30.74 12.08 27.72
N VAL A 637 -30.80 13.14 28.52
CA VAL A 637 -30.02 14.36 28.28
C VAL A 637 -28.53 14.06 28.48
N VAL A 638 -27.67 14.53 27.57
CA VAL A 638 -26.22 14.34 27.63
C VAL A 638 -25.52 15.69 27.55
N THR A 639 -24.51 15.88 28.41
CA THR A 639 -23.58 17.01 28.32
C THR A 639 -22.28 16.53 27.69
N TYR A 640 -21.84 17.21 26.64
CA TYR A 640 -20.58 16.95 25.94
C TYR A 640 -19.57 18.03 26.30
N HIS A 641 -18.41 17.61 26.79
CA HIS A 641 -17.26 18.45 27.07
C HIS A 641 -16.24 18.29 25.95
N LEU A 642 -15.89 19.42 25.30
CA LEU A 642 -14.95 19.44 24.19
C LEU A 642 -13.56 19.83 24.69
N GLY A 643 -12.55 19.14 24.20
CA GLY A 643 -11.15 19.40 24.48
C GLY A 643 -10.27 19.15 23.26
N HIS A 644 -8.98 19.39 23.43
CA HIS A 644 -7.99 19.21 22.38
C HIS A 644 -6.85 18.32 22.87
N VAL A 645 -6.46 17.35 22.04
CA VAL A 645 -5.32 16.45 22.26
C VAL A 645 -4.35 16.59 21.10
N LYS A 646 -3.09 16.91 21.42
CA LYS A 646 -2.03 17.10 20.42
C LYS A 646 -1.55 15.77 19.82
N ALA A 647 -1.18 15.80 18.55
CA ALA A 647 -0.44 14.74 17.87
C ALA A 647 0.87 15.31 17.30
N ALA A 648 1.80 14.44 16.92
CA ALA A 648 3.08 14.87 16.38
C ALA A 648 2.90 15.68 15.08
N THR A 649 3.69 16.76 14.96
CA THR A 649 3.83 17.55 13.74
C THR A 649 5.05 17.05 12.97
N VAL A 650 4.91 16.84 11.67
CA VAL A 650 5.88 16.12 10.84
C VAL A 650 6.24 16.93 9.62
N TYR A 651 7.52 17.02 9.28
CA TYR A 651 7.97 17.68 8.06
C TYR A 651 7.87 16.75 6.84
N SER A 652 7.55 17.32 5.68
CA SER A 652 7.50 16.57 4.42
C SER A 652 8.90 16.20 3.89
N SER A 653 9.93 16.98 4.22
CA SER A 653 11.35 16.76 3.84
C SER A 653 12.28 16.96 5.02
N ALA A 654 13.43 16.28 5.07
CA ALA A 654 14.50 16.52 6.05
C ALA A 654 15.39 17.74 5.69
N HIS A 655 16.11 18.31 6.67
CA HIS A 655 17.05 19.44 6.46
C HIS A 655 18.19 19.14 5.45
N SER A 656 18.67 17.90 5.42
CA SER A 656 19.75 17.46 4.52
C SER A 656 19.21 16.44 3.55
N TYR A 657 18.59 16.90 2.45
CA TYR A 657 18.34 16.05 1.30
C TYR A 657 19.66 15.82 0.57
N ILE A 658 20.33 14.71 0.88
CA ILE A 658 21.40 14.18 0.02
C ILE A 658 20.77 13.02 -0.74
N PRO A 659 20.42 13.18 -2.03
CA PRO A 659 20.16 12.04 -2.88
C PRO A 659 21.50 11.31 -3.01
N ASP A 660 21.69 10.24 -2.25
CA ASP A 660 22.79 9.32 -2.49
C ASP A 660 22.40 8.46 -3.70
N PRO A 661 23.05 8.61 -4.86
CA PRO A 661 22.76 7.79 -6.04
C PRO A 661 22.97 6.29 -5.76
N ALA A 662 23.84 5.94 -4.81
CA ALA A 662 24.12 4.56 -4.40
C ALA A 662 23.02 3.96 -3.51
N ALA A 663 22.09 4.77 -2.99
CA ALA A 663 20.97 4.26 -2.20
C ALA A 663 19.95 3.49 -3.05
N PHE A 664 19.93 3.66 -4.38
CA PHE A 664 18.93 3.04 -5.27
C PHE A 664 19.12 1.55 -5.52
N GLU A 665 20.28 0.95 -5.23
CA GLU A 665 20.56 -0.44 -5.61
C GLU A 665 19.89 -1.53 -4.75
N PHE A 666 19.28 -1.18 -3.60
CA PHE A 666 18.83 -2.22 -2.67
C PHE A 666 17.40 -2.01 -2.17
N GLN A 667 16.44 -2.48 -2.97
CA GLN A 667 15.04 -2.69 -2.56
C GLN A 667 14.86 -3.66 -1.37
N ASP A 668 15.92 -4.37 -0.93
CA ASP A 668 15.84 -5.44 0.08
C ASP A 668 16.76 -5.25 1.31
N VAL A 669 17.30 -4.05 1.57
CA VAL A 669 18.07 -3.81 2.81
C VAL A 669 17.20 -3.09 3.85
N PRO A 670 16.88 -3.71 4.99
CA PRO A 670 16.27 -3.01 6.12
C PRO A 670 17.24 -1.93 6.61
N GLY A 671 16.89 -0.65 6.43
CA GLY A 671 17.47 0.44 7.23
C GLY A 671 18.05 1.67 6.53
N GLN A 672 18.05 1.83 5.20
CA GLN A 672 18.66 3.04 4.58
C GLN A 672 17.88 3.73 3.44
N PHE A 673 16.55 3.62 3.42
CA PHE A 673 15.69 4.63 2.81
C PHE A 673 14.83 5.26 3.90
N GLN A 674 15.41 6.20 4.64
CA GLN A 674 14.64 7.06 5.51
C GLN A 674 15.06 8.49 5.23
N PRO A 675 14.29 9.30 4.48
CA PRO A 675 14.22 10.70 4.87
C PRO A 675 13.72 10.65 6.30
N GLY A 676 14.61 10.76 7.30
CA GLY A 676 14.22 10.73 8.70
C GLY A 676 13.01 11.64 8.87
N LEU A 677 11.88 11.08 9.29
CA LEU A 677 10.63 11.81 9.49
C LEU A 677 10.88 12.77 10.64
N GLU A 678 11.39 13.94 10.32
CA GLU A 678 11.74 14.94 11.30
C GLU A 678 10.43 15.49 11.86
N THR A 679 10.30 15.43 13.18
CA THR A 679 9.16 15.99 13.88
C THR A 679 9.50 17.34 14.48
N ALA A 680 8.47 18.16 14.66
CA ALA A 680 8.58 19.40 15.39
C ALA A 680 7.79 19.29 16.71
N ASP A 681 8.38 19.79 17.80
CA ASP A 681 7.70 19.96 19.09
C ASP A 681 6.81 21.22 19.07
N ALA A 682 5.87 21.26 18.11
CA ALA A 682 4.90 22.32 17.94
C ALA A 682 3.56 21.74 17.49
N TRP A 683 2.45 22.33 17.91
CA TRP A 683 1.10 21.86 17.61
C TRP A 683 0.15 23.03 17.41
N ALA A 684 -0.96 22.77 16.72
CA ALA A 684 -2.03 23.75 16.61
C ALA A 684 -2.76 23.92 17.95
N THR A 685 -3.39 25.08 18.13
CA THR A 685 -4.40 25.29 19.17
C THR A 685 -5.78 25.41 18.53
N LEU A 686 -6.83 25.01 19.24
CA LEU A 686 -8.20 25.05 18.75
C LEU A 686 -9.06 25.94 19.64
N GLY A 687 -9.81 26.84 19.02
CA GLY A 687 -10.94 27.53 19.63
C GLY A 687 -12.25 26.82 19.29
N PHE A 688 -13.18 26.79 20.24
CA PHE A 688 -14.52 26.24 20.04
C PHE A 688 -15.58 27.33 20.24
N SER A 689 -16.60 27.36 19.38
CA SER A 689 -17.80 28.19 19.57
C SER A 689 -18.48 27.94 20.93
N THR A 690 -18.37 26.73 21.47
CA THR A 690 -18.69 26.38 22.84
C THR A 690 -17.86 25.17 23.27
N GLU A 691 -17.38 25.16 24.50
CA GLU A 691 -16.66 24.02 25.10
C GLU A 691 -17.62 23.00 25.73
N ASN A 692 -18.88 23.38 25.94
CA ASN A 692 -19.89 22.54 26.59
C ASN A 692 -21.18 22.54 25.75
N VAL A 693 -21.68 21.37 25.41
CA VAL A 693 -22.93 21.19 24.64
C VAL A 693 -23.88 20.32 25.44
N VAL A 694 -25.06 20.83 25.79
CA VAL A 694 -26.11 20.06 26.46
C VAL A 694 -27.20 19.70 25.45
N LEU A 695 -27.39 18.41 25.18
CA LEU A 695 -28.37 17.92 24.21
C LEU A 695 -29.41 17.03 24.87
N ALA A 696 -30.68 17.39 24.68
CA ALA A 696 -31.79 16.48 24.96
C ALA A 696 -31.76 15.27 24.00
N ALA A 697 -32.45 14.20 24.39
CA ALA A 697 -32.63 13.01 23.55
C ALA A 697 -33.13 13.40 22.15
N GLY A 698 -32.52 12.83 21.10
CA GLY A 698 -32.84 13.08 19.70
C GLY A 698 -32.36 14.43 19.14
N SER A 699 -31.81 15.32 19.96
CA SER A 699 -31.42 16.67 19.55
C SER A 699 -30.00 16.73 18.98
N SER A 700 -29.71 17.80 18.23
CA SER A 700 -28.40 18.08 17.65
C SER A 700 -27.97 19.51 17.94
N ALA A 701 -26.67 19.75 18.03
CA ALA A 701 -26.08 21.08 18.00
C ALA A 701 -24.90 21.13 17.04
N ILE A 702 -24.60 22.32 16.55
CA ILE A 702 -23.45 22.61 15.70
C ILE A 702 -22.36 23.21 16.58
N VAL A 703 -21.13 22.72 16.41
CA VAL A 703 -19.92 23.27 16.99
C VAL A 703 -19.03 23.75 15.86
N THR A 704 -18.68 25.04 15.89
CA THR A 704 -17.63 25.61 15.04
C THR A 704 -16.28 25.54 15.75
N VAL A 705 -15.26 25.13 15.00
CA VAL A 705 -13.86 24.98 15.41
C VAL A 705 -13.02 25.98 14.64
N THR A 706 -12.17 26.72 15.34
CA THR A 706 -11.24 27.71 14.80
C THR A 706 -9.80 27.25 15.08
N PRO A 707 -9.02 26.81 14.08
CA PRO A 707 -7.63 26.42 14.27
C PRO A 707 -6.72 27.65 14.40
N THR A 708 -5.64 27.51 15.16
CA THR A 708 -4.47 28.38 15.07
C THR A 708 -3.26 27.48 14.79
N PRO A 709 -2.70 27.49 13.56
CA PRO A 709 -1.55 26.68 13.20
C PRO A 709 -0.32 26.96 14.09
N PRO A 710 0.57 25.96 14.29
CA PRO A 710 1.82 26.17 15.02
C PRO A 710 2.72 27.20 14.34
N ALA A 711 3.40 28.03 15.14
CA ALA A 711 4.36 29.03 14.68
C ALA A 711 5.81 28.51 14.79
N GLY A 712 6.74 29.16 14.10
CA GLY A 712 8.18 28.87 14.18
C GLY A 712 8.64 27.63 13.40
N LEU A 713 7.79 27.10 12.51
CA LEU A 713 8.12 25.99 11.63
C LEU A 713 8.68 26.48 10.30
N ASP A 714 9.51 25.65 9.66
CA ASP A 714 9.98 25.91 8.30
C ASP A 714 8.88 25.56 7.28
N ALA A 715 8.16 26.59 6.83
CA ALA A 715 7.09 26.45 5.85
C ALA A 715 7.54 25.85 4.51
N GLY A 716 8.82 26.02 4.13
CA GLY A 716 9.38 25.45 2.89
C GLY A 716 9.50 23.93 2.93
N ARG A 717 9.43 23.33 4.13
CA ARG A 717 9.47 21.89 4.35
C ARG A 717 8.09 21.26 4.56
N LEU A 718 7.02 22.05 4.35
CA LEU A 718 5.62 21.65 4.45
C LEU A 718 5.32 20.83 5.73
N PRO A 719 5.39 21.47 6.92
CA PRO A 719 5.06 20.82 8.16
C PRO A 719 3.56 20.49 8.21
N VAL A 720 3.23 19.22 8.41
CA VAL A 720 1.86 18.74 8.62
C VAL A 720 1.60 18.70 10.12
N TYR A 721 0.75 19.61 10.59
CA TYR A 721 0.29 19.63 11.98
C TYR A 721 -1.02 18.86 12.11
N SER A 722 -1.22 18.19 13.24
CA SER A 722 -2.44 17.41 13.47
C SER A 722 -2.77 17.25 14.96
N GLY A 723 -3.98 16.76 15.22
CA GLY A 723 -4.45 16.44 16.57
C GLY A 723 -5.87 15.91 16.56
N TYR A 724 -6.47 15.88 17.74
CA TYR A 724 -7.82 15.34 17.94
C TYR A 724 -8.64 16.29 18.81
N ILE A 725 -9.90 16.48 18.45
CA ILE A 725 -10.90 17.06 19.34
C ILE A 725 -11.43 15.93 20.21
N ALA A 726 -11.18 15.98 21.50
CA ALA A 726 -11.75 15.05 22.47
C ALA A 726 -13.18 15.48 22.81
N ILE A 727 -14.13 14.57 22.75
CA ILE A 727 -15.54 14.84 23.03
C ILE A 727 -16.00 13.85 24.10
N ASN A 728 -16.03 14.30 25.36
CA ASN A 728 -16.37 13.47 26.51
C ASN A 728 -17.82 13.72 26.92
N ALA A 729 -18.63 12.67 26.89
CA ALA A 729 -20.04 12.74 27.21
C ALA A 729 -20.30 12.38 28.68
N SER A 730 -21.26 13.04 29.32
CA SER A 730 -21.74 12.70 30.66
C SER A 730 -22.38 11.30 30.75
N SER A 731 -22.67 10.67 29.60
CA SER A 731 -23.07 9.27 29.48
C SER A 731 -21.93 8.28 29.72
N GLY A 732 -20.67 8.75 29.75
CA GLY A 732 -19.46 7.92 29.81
C GLY A 732 -18.85 7.61 28.45
N GLU A 733 -19.49 8.02 27.34
CA GLU A 733 -18.90 7.91 26.01
C GLU A 733 -17.72 8.88 25.86
N SER A 734 -16.64 8.42 25.24
CA SER A 734 -15.48 9.22 24.88
C SER A 734 -15.25 9.07 23.38
N LEU A 735 -15.30 10.18 22.65
CA LEU A 735 -15.10 10.21 21.22
C LEU A 735 -13.90 11.08 20.87
N SER A 736 -13.34 10.85 19.68
CA SER A 736 -12.30 11.70 19.11
C SER A 736 -12.67 12.12 17.68
N LEU A 737 -12.34 13.35 17.31
CA LEU A 737 -12.48 13.83 15.94
C LEU A 737 -11.11 14.32 15.45
N PRO A 738 -10.44 13.59 14.53
CA PRO A 738 -9.12 13.97 14.04
C PRO A 738 -9.19 15.24 13.19
N TYR A 739 -8.11 16.02 13.23
CA TYR A 739 -7.90 17.15 12.33
C TYR A 739 -6.46 17.23 11.85
N ALA A 740 -6.24 17.84 10.68
CA ALA A 740 -4.92 18.11 10.15
C ALA A 740 -4.90 19.38 9.27
N GLY A 741 -3.71 19.93 9.08
CA GLY A 741 -3.44 20.98 8.10
C GLY A 741 -1.95 21.11 7.81
N VAL A 742 -1.60 21.94 6.83
CA VAL A 742 -0.21 22.16 6.40
C VAL A 742 0.21 23.59 6.74
N ALA A 743 1.30 23.74 7.50
CA ALA A 743 1.88 25.02 7.86
C ALA A 743 2.87 25.50 6.78
N GLY A 744 2.41 25.55 5.53
CA GLY A 744 3.17 25.95 4.35
C GLY A 744 2.27 25.96 3.13
N SER A 745 2.76 26.50 2.00
CA SER A 745 2.00 26.63 0.76
C SER A 745 2.23 25.41 -0.12
N MET A 746 1.19 24.62 -0.38
CA MET A 746 1.29 23.48 -1.29
C MET A 746 1.51 23.95 -2.72
N TYR A 747 0.89 25.06 -3.11
CA TYR A 747 1.00 25.63 -4.45
C TYR A 747 2.40 26.18 -4.74
N ASN A 748 3.03 26.90 -3.80
CA ASN A 748 4.37 27.47 -3.99
C ASN A 748 5.50 26.48 -3.68
N ALA A 749 5.21 25.33 -3.09
CA ALA A 749 6.23 24.32 -2.84
C ALA A 749 6.72 23.72 -4.17
N PRO A 750 8.05 23.63 -4.37
CA PRO A 750 8.60 23.18 -5.63
C PRO A 750 8.33 21.68 -5.82
N VAL A 751 7.69 21.35 -6.92
CA VAL A 751 7.53 19.98 -7.42
C VAL A 751 8.87 19.46 -7.95
N LEU A 752 9.62 20.28 -8.69
CA LEU A 752 10.94 19.91 -9.19
C LEU A 752 12.04 20.29 -8.19
N ASN A 753 13.07 19.46 -8.08
CA ASN A 753 14.23 19.80 -7.27
C ASN A 753 15.21 20.70 -8.06
N PHE A 754 15.29 21.96 -7.66
CA PHE A 754 16.13 22.99 -8.29
C PHE A 754 17.62 22.90 -7.93
N ASN A 755 18.04 21.96 -7.08
CA ASN A 755 19.47 21.74 -6.82
C ASN A 755 20.18 21.35 -8.13
N SER A 756 21.35 21.92 -8.39
CA SER A 756 22.11 21.72 -9.63
C SER A 756 22.57 20.28 -9.85
N THR A 757 22.61 19.46 -8.79
CA THR A 757 22.88 18.01 -8.90
C THR A 757 21.62 17.18 -9.13
N SER A 758 20.44 17.79 -9.07
CA SER A 758 19.14 17.12 -9.19
C SER A 758 18.48 17.30 -10.56
N HIS A 759 19.18 17.93 -11.50
CA HIS A 759 18.79 17.94 -12.91
C HIS A 759 20.04 18.05 -13.80
N TYR A 760 20.24 17.08 -14.70
CA TYR A 760 21.43 17.06 -15.55
C TYR A 760 21.20 16.30 -16.86
N LEU A 761 22.14 16.51 -17.79
CA LEU A 761 22.28 15.70 -19.00
C LEU A 761 23.25 14.56 -18.69
N ALA A 762 22.92 13.34 -19.08
CA ALA A 762 23.75 12.16 -18.88
C ALA A 762 23.85 11.33 -20.16
N HIS A 763 24.80 10.39 -20.17
CA HIS A 763 24.72 9.26 -21.08
C HIS A 763 23.66 8.28 -20.54
N TRP A 764 23.09 7.48 -21.43
CA TRP A 764 22.24 6.36 -21.05
C TRP A 764 22.77 5.11 -21.74
N ASP A 765 23.25 4.17 -20.93
CA ASP A 765 23.71 2.84 -21.34
C ASP A 765 22.87 1.76 -20.61
N ARG A 766 22.45 0.72 -21.34
CA ARG A 766 21.63 -0.39 -20.81
C ARG A 766 22.43 -1.37 -19.93
N LEU A 767 23.77 -1.27 -19.87
CA LEU A 767 24.65 -2.24 -19.20
C LEU A 767 25.05 -1.88 -17.77
N MET A 768 24.70 -0.70 -17.26
CA MET A 768 25.09 -0.25 -15.92
C MET A 768 23.87 0.33 -15.20
N GLY A 769 23.55 -0.19 -14.02
CA GLY A 769 22.74 0.53 -13.05
C GLY A 769 23.69 1.39 -12.22
N GLU A 770 23.72 2.69 -12.46
CA GLU A 770 24.17 3.76 -11.53
C GLU A 770 24.31 5.07 -12.32
N GLY A 771 23.98 6.20 -11.67
CA GLY A 771 23.91 7.52 -12.28
C GLY A 771 25.18 7.93 -13.04
N ASP A 772 25.05 8.04 -14.36
CA ASP A 772 26.10 8.60 -15.22
C ASP A 772 26.44 10.04 -14.79
N PRO A 773 27.71 10.45 -14.85
CA PRO A 773 28.12 11.78 -14.40
C PRO A 773 27.47 12.87 -15.26
N ALA A 774 27.07 13.96 -14.61
CA ALA A 774 26.51 15.13 -15.29
C ALA A 774 27.44 15.63 -16.41
N LEU A 775 26.91 15.72 -17.62
CA LEU A 775 27.63 16.11 -18.82
C LEU A 775 27.62 17.63 -19.03
N PRO A 776 28.69 18.22 -19.60
CA PRO A 776 28.73 19.63 -19.95
C PRO A 776 27.83 19.95 -21.15
N ALA A 777 27.61 21.25 -21.38
CA ALA A 777 26.87 21.72 -22.55
C ALA A 777 27.58 21.35 -23.87
N ASN A 778 26.77 21.07 -24.89
CA ASN A 778 27.13 20.78 -26.28
C ASN A 778 27.92 19.49 -26.50
N VAL A 779 27.79 18.50 -25.61
CA VAL A 779 28.22 17.13 -25.91
C VAL A 779 27.49 16.64 -27.16
N THR A 780 28.22 16.00 -28.05
CA THR A 780 27.68 15.42 -29.29
C THR A 780 27.32 13.97 -29.06
N PHE A 781 26.08 13.63 -29.33
CA PHE A 781 25.54 12.28 -29.31
C PHE A 781 25.30 11.83 -30.74
N THR A 782 26.00 10.77 -31.15
CA THR A 782 25.83 10.15 -32.46
C THR A 782 24.98 8.90 -32.29
N VAL A 783 23.67 9.04 -32.49
CA VAL A 783 22.70 7.97 -32.23
C VAL A 783 22.26 7.31 -33.55
N PRO A 784 21.79 6.06 -33.55
CA PRO A 784 21.23 5.47 -34.75
C PRO A 784 19.97 6.25 -35.14
N ARG A 785 19.82 6.57 -36.43
CA ARG A 785 18.62 7.27 -36.90
C ARG A 785 17.40 6.40 -36.63
N PRO A 786 16.38 6.90 -35.92
CA PRO A 786 15.18 6.11 -35.68
C PRO A 786 14.52 5.72 -37.01
N ILE A 787 14.41 4.42 -37.28
CA ILE A 787 13.84 3.88 -38.52
C ILE A 787 12.38 3.48 -38.26
N GLY A 788 11.49 4.46 -38.10
CA GLY A 788 10.04 4.23 -38.01
C GLY A 788 9.53 3.50 -36.75
N GLU A 789 8.48 4.09 -36.14
CA GLU A 789 7.69 3.66 -34.97
C GLU A 789 8.43 3.51 -33.60
N PRO A 790 7.82 3.95 -32.47
CA PRO A 790 8.53 4.34 -31.25
C PRO A 790 8.97 3.21 -30.30
N ASN A 791 9.05 1.95 -30.74
CA ASN A 791 9.33 0.82 -29.83
C ASN A 791 10.01 -0.37 -30.51
N ASP A 792 10.91 -0.12 -31.48
CA ASP A 792 11.61 -1.26 -32.07
C ASP A 792 12.67 -1.85 -31.13
N GLU A 793 12.33 -2.96 -30.47
CA GLU A 793 13.28 -3.84 -29.78
C GLU A 793 14.40 -4.37 -30.71
N SER A 794 14.29 -4.13 -32.03
CA SER A 794 15.34 -4.40 -33.01
C SER A 794 16.46 -3.34 -33.06
N TYR A 795 16.47 -2.31 -32.18
CA TYR A 795 17.60 -1.39 -32.09
C TYR A 795 18.91 -2.17 -31.87
N PRO A 796 19.86 -2.13 -32.83
CA PRO A 796 21.06 -2.93 -32.73
C PRO A 796 21.95 -2.40 -31.61
N GLU A 797 22.26 -3.33 -30.70
CA GLU A 797 23.46 -3.41 -29.85
C GLU A 797 23.75 -2.25 -28.89
N ARG A 798 23.32 -2.45 -27.64
CA ARG A 798 24.08 -2.47 -26.37
C ARG A 798 25.23 -1.50 -26.06
N ASP A 799 25.69 -0.62 -26.96
CA ASP A 799 26.91 0.19 -26.77
C ASP A 799 26.79 1.67 -27.27
N VAL A 800 25.59 2.17 -27.63
CA VAL A 800 25.44 3.56 -28.11
C VAL A 800 24.86 4.48 -27.03
N PRO A 801 25.63 5.45 -26.51
CA PRO A 801 25.14 6.35 -25.48
C PRO A 801 24.09 7.32 -26.03
N LEU A 802 22.89 7.31 -25.47
CA LEU A 802 21.83 8.26 -25.79
C LEU A 802 21.94 9.52 -24.91
N PRO A 803 21.52 10.71 -25.40
CA PRO A 803 21.31 11.85 -24.54
C PRO A 803 20.13 11.57 -23.62
N SER A 804 20.35 11.55 -22.31
CA SER A 804 19.30 11.37 -21.32
C SER A 804 19.18 12.58 -20.41
N ALA A 805 17.94 12.98 -20.16
CA ALA A 805 17.63 14.00 -19.17
C ALA A 805 17.25 13.33 -17.85
N THR A 806 17.97 13.66 -16.78
CA THR A 806 17.65 13.20 -15.43
C THR A 806 17.08 14.37 -14.63
N PHE A 807 15.93 14.17 -13.98
CA PHE A 807 15.31 15.16 -13.10
C PHE A 807 14.77 14.49 -11.84
N TYR A 808 14.91 15.15 -10.69
CA TYR A 808 14.31 14.69 -9.44
C TYR A 808 13.11 15.55 -9.05
N ARG A 809 12.04 14.89 -8.61
CA ARG A 809 10.85 15.52 -8.01
C ARG A 809 10.92 15.50 -6.49
N SER A 810 10.50 16.60 -5.88
CA SER A 810 10.31 16.73 -4.44
C SER A 810 8.87 16.42 -4.00
N LEU A 811 7.90 16.64 -4.89
CA LEU A 811 6.47 16.41 -4.68
C LEU A 811 5.85 15.70 -5.90
N GLY A 812 4.63 15.19 -5.74
CA GLY A 812 3.87 14.59 -6.83
C GLY A 812 3.31 15.65 -7.77
N SER A 813 2.92 15.23 -8.97
CA SER A 813 2.31 16.12 -9.96
C SER A 813 1.27 15.40 -10.79
N ARG A 814 0.09 16.00 -10.89
CA ARG A 814 -0.98 15.47 -11.75
C ARG A 814 -0.65 15.54 -13.24
N TYR A 815 0.33 16.36 -13.65
CA TYR A 815 0.71 16.54 -15.04
C TYR A 815 2.18 16.97 -15.19
N VAL A 816 2.96 16.19 -15.91
CA VAL A 816 4.37 16.47 -16.21
C VAL A 816 4.63 16.31 -17.70
N ARG A 817 5.44 17.21 -18.27
CA ARG A 817 5.84 17.13 -19.67
C ARG A 817 7.32 17.41 -19.81
N LEU A 818 7.97 16.60 -20.64
CA LEU A 818 9.33 16.82 -21.09
C LEU A 818 9.30 17.24 -22.55
N ASP A 819 9.75 18.44 -22.87
CA ASP A 819 9.76 18.97 -24.23
C ASP A 819 11.18 19.09 -24.79
N ILE A 820 11.30 18.87 -26.11
CA ILE A 820 12.53 19.07 -26.87
C ILE A 820 12.53 20.47 -27.45
N ILE A 821 13.49 21.29 -27.02
CA ILE A 821 13.67 22.68 -27.47
C ILE A 821 14.74 22.71 -28.57
N PRO A 822 14.39 23.09 -29.82
CA PRO A 822 15.37 23.30 -30.87
C PRO A 822 16.11 24.62 -30.65
N LEU A 823 17.44 24.59 -30.68
CA LEU A 823 18.29 25.78 -30.59
C LEU A 823 18.86 26.12 -31.97
N GLU A 824 19.41 25.14 -32.66
CA GLU A 824 19.95 25.23 -34.01
C GLU A 824 19.65 23.92 -34.75
N VAL A 825 19.13 23.97 -35.98
CA VAL A 825 18.70 22.75 -36.69
C VAL A 825 19.20 22.71 -38.12
N ASN A 826 19.68 21.54 -38.55
CA ASN A 826 20.17 21.29 -39.90
C ASN A 826 19.04 20.74 -40.77
N GLY A 827 18.13 21.62 -41.20
CA GLY A 827 17.00 21.26 -42.07
C GLY A 827 15.71 21.96 -41.69
N GLU A 828 14.59 21.49 -42.24
CA GLU A 828 13.25 21.93 -41.86
C GLU A 828 12.79 21.16 -40.62
N LEU A 829 12.26 21.89 -39.63
CA LEU A 829 11.64 21.33 -38.44
C LEU A 829 10.36 22.10 -38.14
N GLU A 830 9.22 21.42 -38.19
CA GLU A 830 7.95 21.97 -37.71
C GLU A 830 7.99 22.09 -36.18
N THR A 831 7.63 23.27 -35.68
CA THR A 831 7.57 23.55 -34.24
C THR A 831 6.17 23.98 -33.85
N THR A 832 5.79 23.68 -32.62
CA THR A 832 4.53 24.13 -32.03
C THR A 832 4.84 25.05 -30.85
N GLU A 833 3.97 26.03 -30.61
CA GLU A 833 4.06 26.85 -29.39
C GLU A 833 3.16 26.25 -28.33
N VAL A 834 3.73 25.92 -27.17
CA VAL A 834 2.99 25.38 -26.03
C VAL A 834 3.38 26.14 -24.77
N LEU A 835 2.39 26.76 -24.12
CA LEU A 835 2.57 27.63 -22.95
C LEU A 835 3.65 28.71 -23.21
N GLY A 836 3.61 29.35 -24.38
CA GLY A 836 4.54 30.42 -24.77
C GLY A 836 5.97 29.99 -25.13
N VAL A 837 6.25 28.68 -25.18
CA VAL A 837 7.55 28.14 -25.58
C VAL A 837 7.43 27.41 -26.91
N ARG A 838 8.31 27.75 -27.86
CA ARG A 838 8.44 27.03 -29.13
C ARG A 838 9.20 25.73 -28.92
N ILE A 839 8.54 24.62 -29.19
CA ILE A 839 9.07 23.27 -29.00
C ILE A 839 9.08 22.51 -30.33
N ALA A 840 10.01 21.56 -30.47
CA ALA A 840 9.95 20.56 -31.55
C ALA A 840 8.76 19.62 -31.32
N GLY A 841 8.61 19.18 -30.07
CA GLY A 841 7.53 18.34 -29.55
C GLY A 841 7.90 17.82 -28.15
N SER A 842 7.04 16.99 -27.57
CA SER A 842 7.36 16.27 -26.33
C SER A 842 8.40 15.17 -26.61
N ALA A 843 9.20 14.83 -25.61
CA ALA A 843 10.01 13.62 -25.60
C ALA A 843 9.11 12.37 -25.55
N GLU A 844 9.63 11.24 -26.00
CA GLU A 844 8.93 9.96 -25.95
C GLU A 844 8.41 9.66 -24.54
N ARG A 845 7.20 9.10 -24.43
CA ARG A 845 6.51 8.83 -23.16
C ARG A 845 6.16 10.09 -22.35
N TYR A 846 6.01 11.25 -22.96
CA TYR A 846 5.47 12.45 -22.31
C TYR A 846 4.37 13.09 -23.19
N PRO A 847 3.33 13.69 -22.59
CA PRO A 847 3.17 14.04 -21.17
C PRO A 847 2.73 12.88 -20.27
N GLN A 848 3.23 12.89 -19.04
CA GLN A 848 2.87 11.98 -17.97
C GLN A 848 1.83 12.58 -17.01
N PHE A 849 1.02 11.74 -16.35
CA PHE A 849 -0.05 12.18 -15.44
C PHE A 849 0.00 11.47 -14.07
N PHE A 850 -0.66 12.06 -13.08
CA PHE A 850 -0.87 11.49 -11.74
C PHE A 850 0.38 10.94 -11.06
N LEU A 851 1.53 11.55 -11.32
CA LEU A 851 2.80 11.02 -10.87
C LEU A 851 2.87 11.04 -9.35
N PRO A 852 3.39 9.95 -8.74
CA PRO A 852 3.62 9.87 -7.31
C PRO A 852 4.62 10.92 -6.86
N GLY A 853 4.85 10.98 -5.55
CA GLY A 853 5.75 11.92 -4.89
C GLY A 853 7.23 11.83 -5.31
N ARG A 854 8.11 11.77 -4.33
CA ARG A 854 9.57 11.85 -4.51
C ARG A 854 10.07 10.76 -5.48
N GLY A 855 10.89 11.14 -6.45
CA GLY A 855 11.48 10.20 -7.39
C GLY A 855 12.41 10.86 -8.40
N GLY A 856 13.33 10.07 -8.96
CA GLY A 856 14.14 10.45 -10.12
C GLY A 856 13.50 9.90 -11.40
N GLU A 857 13.46 10.73 -12.44
CA GLU A 857 13.02 10.34 -13.78
C GLU A 857 14.22 10.47 -14.72
N GLU A 858 14.46 9.42 -15.49
CA GLU A 858 15.45 9.41 -16.56
C GLU A 858 14.73 9.28 -17.90
N ALA A 859 15.06 10.17 -18.83
CA ALA A 859 14.39 10.27 -20.11
C ALA A 859 15.43 10.26 -21.24
N PRO A 860 15.83 9.06 -21.71
CA PRO A 860 16.69 8.95 -22.89
C PRO A 860 15.95 9.44 -24.14
N PHE A 861 16.66 10.12 -25.03
CA PHE A 861 16.11 10.69 -26.25
C PHE A 861 16.82 10.14 -27.48
N THR A 862 16.07 9.42 -28.32
CA THR A 862 16.59 8.80 -29.55
C THR A 862 16.65 9.78 -30.73
N GLY A 863 16.09 10.98 -30.58
CA GLY A 863 15.76 11.87 -31.69
C GLY A 863 14.33 11.71 -32.21
N MET A 864 13.56 10.74 -31.71
CA MET A 864 12.12 10.63 -31.97
C MET A 864 11.32 11.42 -30.95
N LEU A 865 10.33 12.18 -31.42
CA LEU A 865 9.36 12.88 -30.59
C LEU A 865 8.21 11.95 -30.21
N ALA A 866 7.48 12.33 -29.17
CA ALA A 866 6.27 11.69 -28.70
C ALA A 866 5.28 11.40 -29.85
N ASP A 867 5.03 12.38 -30.72
CA ASP A 867 4.13 12.26 -31.89
C ASP A 867 4.68 11.40 -33.06
N GLY A 868 5.83 10.75 -32.89
CA GLY A 868 6.50 9.89 -33.86
C GLY A 868 7.39 10.61 -34.88
N ARG A 869 7.43 11.95 -34.89
CA ARG A 869 8.33 12.71 -35.79
C ARG A 869 9.78 12.56 -35.34
N VAL A 870 10.68 12.37 -36.30
CA VAL A 870 12.13 12.36 -36.05
C VAL A 870 12.68 13.76 -36.29
N VAL A 871 13.35 14.33 -35.29
CA VAL A 871 13.95 15.67 -35.42
C VAL A 871 15.19 15.61 -36.34
N PRO A 872 15.54 16.69 -37.07
CA PRO A 872 16.78 16.70 -37.84
C PRO A 872 18.02 16.74 -36.95
N GLU A 873 19.21 16.51 -37.51
CA GLU A 873 20.45 16.79 -36.77
C GLU A 873 20.48 18.25 -36.32
N GLY A 874 21.02 18.50 -35.15
CA GLY A 874 20.97 19.84 -34.60
C GLY A 874 21.36 19.91 -33.14
N ARG A 875 21.21 21.11 -32.60
CA ARG A 875 21.46 21.45 -31.21
C ARG A 875 20.13 21.60 -30.50
N TYR A 876 19.94 20.80 -29.45
CA TYR A 876 18.70 20.69 -28.72
C TYR A 876 18.90 20.86 -27.22
N ARG A 877 17.79 21.00 -26.50
CA ARG A 877 17.77 21.00 -25.03
C ARG A 877 16.49 20.34 -24.54
N HIS A 878 16.57 19.60 -23.44
CA HIS A 878 15.40 19.10 -22.73
C HIS A 878 14.83 20.18 -21.79
N MET A 879 13.52 20.32 -21.76
CA MET A 879 12.79 21.18 -20.82
C MET A 879 11.72 20.38 -20.10
N MET A 880 11.92 20.17 -18.79
CA MET A 880 10.95 19.55 -17.91
C MET A 880 9.99 20.61 -17.38
N ARG A 881 8.69 20.35 -17.50
CA ARG A 881 7.60 21.13 -16.92
C ARG A 881 6.76 20.24 -16.04
N ALA A 882 6.74 20.50 -14.73
CA ALA A 882 5.88 19.79 -13.79
C ALA A 882 4.83 20.75 -13.24
N LEU A 883 3.56 20.36 -13.33
CA LEU A 883 2.47 21.17 -12.83
C LEU A 883 2.50 21.18 -11.30
N LYS A 884 2.41 22.37 -10.70
CA LYS A 884 2.33 22.56 -9.24
C LYS A 884 1.08 21.90 -8.68
N VAL A 885 1.14 21.52 -7.40
CA VAL A 885 -0.05 21.09 -6.67
C VAL A 885 -1.07 22.24 -6.69
N PHE A 886 -2.34 21.94 -7.01
CA PHE A 886 -3.41 22.90 -7.30
C PHE A 886 -3.22 23.82 -8.52
N GLY A 887 -2.16 23.63 -9.31
CA GLY A 887 -1.92 24.43 -10.52
C GLY A 887 -2.94 24.17 -11.64
N ASP A 888 -3.19 25.18 -12.47
CA ASP A 888 -3.95 25.09 -13.71
C ASP A 888 -3.03 24.71 -14.88
N GLN A 889 -3.42 23.66 -15.62
CA GLN A 889 -2.65 23.12 -16.74
C GLN A 889 -2.54 24.13 -17.91
N GLU A 890 -3.50 25.04 -18.02
CA GLU A 890 -3.52 26.05 -19.09
C GLU A 890 -2.71 27.31 -18.72
N ASN A 891 -2.25 27.42 -17.47
CA ASN A 891 -1.50 28.58 -17.00
C ASN A 891 0.01 28.28 -16.94
N PRO A 892 0.85 28.94 -17.77
CA PRO A 892 2.29 28.74 -17.76
C PRO A 892 2.98 29.03 -16.41
N ALA A 893 2.40 29.91 -15.58
CA ALA A 893 2.97 30.28 -14.28
C ALA A 893 2.85 29.17 -13.22
N ASP A 894 1.99 28.20 -13.47
CA ASP A 894 1.65 27.13 -12.53
C ASP A 894 2.56 25.91 -12.72
N TYR A 895 3.61 26.05 -13.52
CA TYR A 895 4.62 25.03 -13.76
C TYR A 895 5.94 25.36 -13.07
N ASP A 896 6.54 24.35 -12.47
CA ASP A 896 7.98 24.33 -12.27
C ASP A 896 8.66 23.96 -13.59
N VAL A 897 9.72 24.69 -13.93
CA VAL A 897 10.43 24.53 -15.20
C VAL A 897 11.92 24.36 -14.95
N LEU A 898 12.48 23.26 -15.43
CA LEU A 898 13.92 23.00 -15.46
C LEU A 898 14.37 22.65 -16.87
N THR A 899 15.62 22.96 -17.17
CA THR A 899 16.22 22.57 -18.46
C THR A 899 17.58 21.95 -18.27
N THR A 900 17.92 20.94 -19.07
CA THR A 900 19.29 20.41 -19.10
C THR A 900 20.26 21.38 -19.79
N PRO A 901 21.58 21.17 -19.68
CA PRO A 901 22.51 21.70 -20.66
C PRO A 901 22.09 21.31 -22.09
N PRO A 902 22.34 22.17 -23.10
CA PRO A 902 22.09 21.81 -24.49
C PRO A 902 23.01 20.68 -24.95
N PHE A 903 22.59 19.92 -25.95
CA PHE A 903 23.36 18.83 -26.57
C PHE A 903 23.28 18.90 -28.09
N ILE A 904 24.21 18.25 -28.78
CA ILE A 904 24.22 18.13 -30.24
C ILE A 904 23.79 16.72 -30.60
N LEU A 905 22.73 16.58 -31.38
CA LEU A 905 22.25 15.33 -31.92
C LEU A 905 22.76 15.14 -33.34
N LYS A 906 23.42 14.02 -33.59
CA LYS A 906 23.79 13.53 -34.92
C LYS A 906 23.29 12.12 -35.13
N TYR A 907 23.05 11.76 -36.38
CA TYR A 907 22.69 10.40 -36.72
C TYR A 907 23.89 9.64 -37.28
N GLN A 908 23.97 8.35 -36.96
CA GLN A 908 24.91 7.46 -37.61
C GLN A 908 24.67 7.45 -39.13
N ALA A 909 25.77 7.46 -39.89
CA ALA A 909 25.78 7.58 -41.34
C ALA A 909 25.26 6.34 -42.06
#